data_AF-D8QTQ7-F1
#
_entry.id   AF-D8QTQ7-F1
#
_cell.length_a   1.000
_cell.length_b   1.000
_cell.length_c   1.000
_cell.angle_alpha   90.00
_cell.angle_beta   90.00
_cell.angle_gamma   90.00
#
_symmetry.space_group_name_H-M   'P 1'
#
loop_
_entity.id
_entity.type
_entity.pdbx_description
1 polymer ?
#
loop_
_entity_poly.entity_id
_entity_poly.type
_entity_poly.pdbx_seq_one_letter_code
_entity_poly.pdbx_strand_id
1 'polypeptide(L)'
;MDRGHLLKEVAAAYTRLTECFQTLEVEDLSDPSLFLELPWPSVRSPLGCPGDSFSYLGRERAKEVYNRFVSLRPRSNLLFTGVSGSGKTVLAAAIAGHMLVRRPGGRRLVYIVGHQFALNPVTVLKEALLLAFADDESTQKLVLSANSLLELIGIFEYSKHKLMFVVDEWNCLDTKREKYAVYPNVIESKCALENASYFHILIKVASATYEFAMEYHLTDKKPLRMEFNGPFTAEEFKTWLAKSPFRVGTTQAMVYHTGLTPRMLQLYVQANQTAAFDVLIESYTRDIIRYVGGLEEAPQLELAMRIATEGAIAPAELEAVPWSCAYIDVSKEITVKLISRYLADLLAAEVMNTSKALSRLPDARAIWAFDVRKNAAVLSARNSARLGWNVEALVVNVVKAKGSILGRFFSCWKEYDTGHELEVLVATTMTELLSGVLFCPRHFNEKAVDLVWLQVEKGGEQYVLVVEGVQISVSSTKRKLARQSHIAWKEILPQCLALKELLVDFSVSYAYILPNVCHQDTDLAGANVSFRSFAELDGTLAFVDQLRLPEPEELAVEKAVQCSGFVNMNRCKHLKRGAEEPYFCCPAHEKQQQYPALEGEELPLEKSVRCSGFVNTNRCKRVKRGAMEPYFCCPAHEKQQQDQVSAICSKVMSKQLKGYLWTGPQPIQMRQEWQKKSRCSV
;
A
#
# COMPACT_ATOMS: atom_id res chain seq x y z
N MET A 1 -0.48 -7.88 48.46
CA MET A 1 -0.93 -9.10 47.74
C MET A 1 -0.30 -10.29 48.45
N ASP A 2 -1.07 -11.34 48.74
CA ASP A 2 -0.51 -12.55 49.36
C ASP A 2 0.40 -13.28 48.35
N ARG A 3 1.58 -13.73 48.81
CA ARG A 3 2.54 -14.49 48.01
C ARG A 3 1.95 -15.84 47.58
N GLY A 4 1.14 -16.47 48.43
CA GLY A 4 0.48 -17.74 48.11
C GLY A 4 -0.58 -17.60 47.01
N HIS A 5 -1.36 -16.51 47.04
CA HIS A 5 -2.31 -16.17 45.96
C HIS A 5 -1.61 -15.95 44.62
N LEU A 6 -0.57 -15.11 44.59
CA LEU A 6 0.14 -14.78 43.35
C LEU A 6 0.75 -16.01 42.66
N LEU A 7 1.36 -16.93 43.41
CA LEU A 7 1.88 -18.16 42.83
C LEU A 7 0.79 -19.06 42.22
N LYS A 8 -0.43 -19.07 42.77
CA LYS A 8 -1.58 -19.78 42.18
C LYS A 8 -2.02 -19.14 40.86
N GLU A 9 -2.09 -17.80 40.80
CA GLU A 9 -2.40 -17.07 39.55
C GLU A 9 -1.34 -17.36 38.47
N VAL A 10 -0.06 -17.33 38.83
CA VAL A 10 1.06 -17.66 37.92
C VAL A 10 0.98 -19.10 37.41
N ALA A 11 0.73 -20.06 38.30
CA ALA A 11 0.59 -21.47 37.91
C ALA A 11 -0.60 -21.68 36.96
N ALA A 12 -1.76 -21.08 37.25
CA ALA A 12 -2.93 -21.15 36.38
C ALA A 12 -2.66 -20.54 34.99
N ALA A 13 -2.02 -19.36 34.93
CA ALA A 13 -1.64 -18.73 33.67
C ALA A 13 -0.65 -19.59 32.86
N TYR A 14 0.35 -20.17 33.52
CA TYR A 14 1.33 -21.05 32.87
C TYR A 14 0.70 -22.36 32.35
N THR A 15 -0.25 -22.94 33.08
CA THR A 15 -1.01 -24.12 32.63
C THR A 15 -1.79 -23.79 31.35
N ARG A 16 -2.60 -22.71 31.33
CA ARG A 16 -3.34 -22.28 30.13
C ARG A 16 -2.42 -22.03 28.93
N LEU A 17 -1.28 -21.37 29.15
CA LEU A 17 -0.28 -21.14 28.11
C LEU A 17 0.29 -22.45 27.57
N THR A 18 0.62 -23.39 28.45
CA THR A 18 1.19 -24.69 28.07
C THR A 18 0.18 -25.54 27.30
N GLU A 19 -1.06 -25.67 27.77
CA GLU A 19 -2.13 -26.40 27.10
C GLU A 19 -2.38 -25.92 25.66
N CYS A 20 -2.25 -24.61 25.41
CA CYS A 20 -2.41 -24.02 24.07
C CYS A 20 -1.13 -24.11 23.21
N PHE A 21 0.03 -23.69 23.72
CA PHE A 21 1.24 -23.50 22.92
C PHE A 21 2.20 -24.70 22.89
N GLN A 22 1.94 -25.77 23.66
CA GLN A 22 2.75 -26.99 23.61
C GLN A 22 2.55 -27.79 22.31
N THR A 23 1.36 -27.72 21.72
CA THR A 23 1.00 -28.43 20.47
C THR A 23 1.08 -27.55 19.23
N LEU A 24 0.90 -26.24 19.39
CA LEU A 24 0.87 -25.26 18.31
C LEU A 24 2.29 -24.90 17.85
N GLU A 25 2.59 -25.01 16.56
CA GLU A 25 3.88 -24.69 15.94
C GLU A 25 3.91 -23.25 15.39
N VAL A 26 5.10 -22.74 15.04
CA VAL A 26 5.22 -21.38 14.45
C VAL A 26 4.56 -21.28 13.07
N GLU A 27 4.48 -22.39 12.35
CA GLU A 27 3.73 -22.54 11.11
C GLU A 27 2.25 -22.21 11.30
N ASP A 28 1.61 -22.67 12.39
CA ASP A 28 0.19 -22.40 12.68
C ASP A 28 -0.06 -20.91 12.97
N LEU A 29 0.88 -20.25 13.64
CA LEU A 29 0.83 -18.78 13.81
C LEU A 29 0.95 -18.05 12.46
N SER A 30 1.45 -18.72 11.43
CA SER A 30 1.74 -18.12 10.13
C SER A 30 0.73 -18.48 9.04
N ASP A 31 -0.22 -19.36 9.31
CA ASP A 31 -1.22 -19.82 8.35
C ASP A 31 -2.39 -18.82 8.27
N PRO A 32 -2.58 -18.09 7.15
CA PRO A 32 -3.65 -17.13 7.00
C PRO A 32 -5.06 -17.75 6.95
N SER A 33 -5.18 -19.09 6.89
CA SER A 33 -6.45 -19.81 7.00
C SER A 33 -6.89 -20.09 8.45
N LEU A 34 -5.98 -19.95 9.43
CA LEU A 34 -6.27 -20.22 10.82
C LEU A 34 -6.76 -18.98 11.58
N PHE A 35 -7.80 -19.18 12.37
CA PHE A 35 -8.34 -18.21 13.33
C PHE A 35 -8.40 -18.89 14.70
N LEU A 36 -7.57 -18.41 15.61
CA LEU A 36 -7.21 -19.04 16.88
C LEU A 36 -7.68 -18.18 18.05
N GLU A 37 -8.06 -18.81 19.16
CA GLU A 37 -8.20 -18.15 20.45
C GLU A 37 -6.96 -18.48 21.28
N LEU A 38 -6.16 -17.47 21.62
CA LEU A 38 -4.87 -17.65 22.28
C LEU A 38 -4.89 -17.01 23.69
N PRO A 39 -4.34 -17.67 24.72
CA PRO A 39 -4.23 -17.07 26.05
C PRO A 39 -3.18 -15.94 26.06
N TRP A 40 -3.42 -14.90 26.86
CA TRP A 40 -2.44 -13.82 27.04
C TRP A 40 -1.13 -14.34 27.67
N PRO A 41 0.06 -13.91 27.19
CA PRO A 41 1.37 -14.26 27.76
C PRO A 41 1.69 -13.51 29.07
N SER A 42 0.68 -13.33 29.92
CA SER A 42 0.73 -12.58 31.18
C SER A 42 -0.14 -13.24 32.24
N VAL A 43 0.15 -12.97 33.52
CA VAL A 43 -0.59 -13.55 34.66
C VAL A 43 -2.05 -13.09 34.67
N ARG A 44 -2.29 -11.83 34.29
CA ARG A 44 -3.61 -11.21 34.12
C ARG A 44 -3.75 -10.62 32.72
N SER A 45 -4.99 -10.48 32.25
CA SER A 45 -5.30 -9.83 30.98
C SER A 45 -4.82 -8.36 30.96
N PRO A 46 -4.38 -7.82 29.81
CA PRO A 46 -4.12 -6.38 29.65
C PRO A 46 -5.35 -5.54 30.01
N LEU A 47 -5.15 -4.32 30.54
CA LEU A 47 -6.29 -3.47 30.92
C LEU A 47 -7.16 -3.15 29.69
N GLY A 48 -8.48 -3.23 29.86
CA GLY A 48 -9.44 -3.02 28.78
C GLY A 48 -9.69 -4.24 27.88
N CYS A 49 -9.00 -5.37 28.10
CA CYS A 49 -9.28 -6.63 27.40
C CYS A 49 -10.15 -7.55 28.29
N PRO A 50 -11.40 -7.87 27.89
CA PRO A 50 -12.24 -8.79 28.65
C PRO A 50 -11.80 -10.24 28.42
N GLY A 51 -11.59 -11.00 29.50
CA GLY A 51 -11.25 -12.43 29.46
C GLY A 51 -9.73 -12.73 29.42
N ASP A 52 -9.41 -14.03 29.53
CA ASP A 52 -8.04 -14.56 29.61
C ASP A 52 -7.42 -14.87 28.23
N SER A 53 -8.19 -14.77 27.14
CA SER A 53 -7.75 -15.01 25.76
C SER A 53 -7.93 -13.80 24.84
N PHE A 54 -7.40 -13.92 23.62
CA PHE A 54 -7.62 -13.01 22.52
C PHE A 54 -7.74 -13.77 21.19
N SER A 55 -8.57 -13.25 20.29
CA SER A 55 -8.68 -13.74 18.93
C SER A 55 -7.44 -13.37 18.10
N TYR A 56 -6.84 -14.35 17.45
CA TYR A 56 -5.68 -14.21 16.59
C TYR A 56 -5.94 -14.85 15.21
N LEU A 57 -5.87 -14.04 14.16
CA LEU A 57 -5.76 -14.53 12.80
C LEU A 57 -4.28 -14.83 12.51
N GLY A 58 -3.97 -16.02 11.99
CA GLY A 58 -2.62 -16.35 11.54
C GLY A 58 -2.13 -15.35 10.49
N ARG A 59 -0.87 -14.93 10.60
CA ARG A 59 -0.30 -13.87 9.76
C ARG A 59 0.85 -14.42 8.93
N GLU A 60 0.84 -14.23 7.60
CA GLU A 60 1.85 -14.84 6.70
C GLU A 60 3.30 -14.53 7.13
N ARG A 61 3.53 -13.34 7.70
CA ARG A 61 4.83 -12.87 8.20
C ARG A 61 5.14 -13.24 9.66
N ALA A 62 4.30 -14.01 10.36
CA ALA A 62 4.54 -14.38 11.76
C ALA A 62 5.83 -15.19 11.94
N LYS A 63 6.10 -16.16 11.06
CA LYS A 63 7.36 -16.94 11.03
C LYS A 63 8.59 -16.06 10.79
N GLU A 64 8.47 -15.02 9.98
CA GLU A 64 9.55 -14.03 9.77
C GLU A 64 9.88 -13.30 11.09
N VAL A 65 8.85 -12.80 11.78
CA VAL A 65 8.99 -12.10 13.07
C VAL A 65 9.53 -13.03 14.16
N TYR A 66 9.01 -14.24 14.27
CA TYR A 66 9.49 -15.25 15.22
C TYR A 66 10.96 -15.61 14.97
N ASN A 67 11.33 -15.92 13.72
CA ASN A 67 12.71 -16.23 13.36
C ASN A 67 13.63 -15.03 13.66
N ARG A 68 13.15 -13.81 13.44
CA ARG A 68 13.90 -12.60 13.79
C ARG A 68 14.14 -12.51 15.29
N PHE A 69 13.12 -12.69 16.13
CA PHE A 69 13.25 -12.68 17.59
C PHE A 69 14.21 -13.78 18.07
N VAL A 70 14.06 -15.00 17.56
CA VAL A 70 14.93 -16.15 17.86
C VAL A 70 16.38 -15.89 17.45
N SER A 71 16.65 -15.17 16.35
CA SER A 71 18.00 -14.85 15.89
C SER A 71 18.78 -13.86 16.77
N LEU A 72 18.11 -13.13 17.67
CA LEU A 72 18.74 -12.09 18.49
C LEU A 72 19.75 -12.67 19.49
N ARG A 73 20.92 -12.05 19.56
CA ARG A 73 21.98 -12.35 20.55
C ARG A 73 21.76 -11.53 21.83
N PRO A 74 22.23 -11.96 23.01
CA PRO A 74 22.26 -11.12 24.20
C PRO A 74 22.86 -9.73 23.90
N ARG A 75 22.36 -8.68 24.56
CA ARG A 75 22.63 -7.25 24.28
C ARG A 75 21.99 -6.68 23.01
N SER A 76 21.21 -7.47 22.27
CA SER A 76 20.44 -6.93 21.13
C SER A 76 19.27 -6.09 21.64
N ASN A 77 19.18 -4.87 21.11
CA ASN A 77 18.01 -4.00 21.20
C ASN A 77 17.32 -4.01 19.83
N LEU A 78 16.14 -4.65 19.73
CA LEU A 78 15.31 -4.68 18.52
C LEU A 78 14.14 -3.71 18.69
N LEU A 79 13.95 -2.80 17.75
CA LEU A 79 12.76 -1.98 17.63
C LEU A 79 11.80 -2.65 16.63
N PHE A 80 10.67 -3.16 17.12
CA PHE A 80 9.60 -3.76 16.32
C PHE A 80 8.48 -2.73 16.12
N THR A 81 8.48 -2.06 14.97
CA THR A 81 7.55 -0.95 14.69
C THR A 81 6.40 -1.34 13.79
N GLY A 82 5.36 -0.51 13.85
CA GLY A 82 4.49 -0.31 12.70
C GLY A 82 3.19 0.41 13.03
N VAL A 83 2.32 0.55 12.04
CA VAL A 83 1.10 1.38 12.11
C VAL A 83 0.24 1.08 13.33
N SER A 84 -0.43 2.09 13.86
CA SER A 84 -1.50 1.87 14.82
C SER A 84 -2.54 0.93 14.21
N GLY A 85 -2.96 -0.09 14.97
CA GLY A 85 -3.99 -1.02 14.50
C GLY A 85 -3.59 -2.12 13.51
N SER A 86 -2.31 -2.24 13.09
CA SER A 86 -1.87 -3.31 12.15
C SER A 86 -1.85 -4.74 12.74
N GLY A 87 -2.14 -4.89 14.04
CA GLY A 87 -2.16 -6.18 14.75
C GLY A 87 -0.85 -6.57 15.46
N LYS A 88 0.14 -5.67 15.52
CA LYS A 88 1.47 -5.91 16.11
C LYS A 88 1.45 -6.49 17.51
N THR A 89 0.64 -5.91 18.40
CA THR A 89 0.48 -6.32 19.80
C THR A 89 -0.05 -7.75 19.89
N VAL A 90 -1.06 -8.06 19.08
CA VAL A 90 -1.66 -9.41 19.00
C VAL A 90 -0.64 -10.44 18.48
N LEU A 91 0.14 -10.07 17.46
CA LEU A 91 1.22 -10.92 16.93
C LEU A 91 2.39 -11.09 17.91
N ALA A 92 2.82 -10.02 18.58
CA ALA A 92 3.87 -10.05 19.58
C ALA A 92 3.46 -10.90 20.79
N ALA A 93 2.19 -10.80 21.23
CA ALA A 93 1.62 -11.63 22.27
C ALA A 93 1.56 -13.12 21.88
N ALA A 94 1.10 -13.44 20.66
CA ALA A 94 1.07 -14.81 20.15
C ALA A 94 2.48 -15.44 20.07
N ILE A 95 3.45 -14.70 19.54
CA ILE A 95 4.86 -15.11 19.50
C ILE A 95 5.44 -15.26 20.92
N ALA A 96 5.13 -14.34 21.83
CA ALA A 96 5.58 -14.39 23.22
C ALA A 96 5.03 -15.62 23.97
N GLY A 97 3.75 -15.94 23.79
CA GLY A 97 3.13 -17.13 24.37
C GLY A 97 3.78 -18.43 23.88
N HIS A 98 3.97 -18.56 22.57
CA HIS A 98 4.69 -19.67 21.96
C HIS A 98 6.14 -19.79 22.49
N MET A 99 6.86 -18.68 22.60
CA MET A 99 8.24 -18.65 23.08
C MET A 99 8.39 -18.90 24.59
N LEU A 100 7.41 -18.53 25.43
CA LEU A 100 7.37 -18.84 26.86
C LEU A 100 7.36 -20.36 27.11
N VAL A 101 6.58 -21.09 26.31
CA VAL A 101 6.41 -22.55 26.41
C VAL A 101 7.54 -23.30 25.69
N ARG A 102 7.81 -22.99 24.41
CA ARG A 102 8.80 -23.72 23.59
C ARG A 102 10.26 -23.36 23.88
N ARG A 103 10.53 -22.17 24.44
CA ARG A 103 11.86 -21.68 24.88
C ARG A 103 13.00 -21.90 23.87
N PRO A 104 12.89 -21.36 22.64
CA PRO A 104 13.86 -21.60 21.57
C PRO A 104 15.28 -21.13 21.94
N GLY A 105 16.21 -22.09 21.99
CA GLY A 105 17.59 -21.88 22.43
C GLY A 105 17.77 -21.76 23.95
N GLY A 106 16.84 -22.28 24.75
CA GLY A 106 16.92 -22.32 26.22
C GLY A 106 16.73 -20.96 26.91
N ARG A 107 16.34 -19.92 26.17
CA ARG A 107 16.09 -18.58 26.69
C ARG A 107 14.73 -18.52 27.39
N ARG A 108 14.61 -17.67 28.42
CA ARG A 108 13.34 -17.33 29.06
C ARG A 108 12.83 -16.00 28.48
N LEU A 109 11.56 -15.96 28.10
CA LEU A 109 10.91 -14.74 27.65
C LEU A 109 10.19 -14.06 28.81
N VAL A 110 10.24 -12.73 28.86
CA VAL A 110 9.53 -11.88 29.83
C VAL A 110 8.68 -10.92 29.01
N TYR A 111 7.37 -11.11 28.99
CA TYR A 111 6.43 -10.23 28.29
C TYR A 111 5.89 -9.16 29.24
N ILE A 112 5.90 -7.91 28.80
CA ILE A 112 5.53 -6.73 29.62
C ILE A 112 4.65 -5.82 28.76
N VAL A 113 3.53 -5.35 29.31
CA VAL A 113 2.69 -4.33 28.67
C VAL A 113 3.08 -2.94 29.21
N GLY A 114 3.49 -2.04 28.32
CA GLY A 114 4.11 -0.76 28.66
C GLY A 114 3.28 0.13 29.57
N HIS A 115 1.98 0.29 29.33
CA HIS A 115 1.12 1.11 30.19
C HIS A 115 0.96 0.54 31.61
N GLN A 116 0.82 -0.79 31.75
CA GLN A 116 0.72 -1.45 33.06
C GLN A 116 2.03 -1.29 33.84
N PHE A 117 3.16 -1.44 33.13
CA PHE A 117 4.49 -1.31 33.71
C PHE A 117 4.77 0.13 34.17
N ALA A 118 4.39 1.14 33.38
CA ALA A 118 4.52 2.55 33.76
C ALA A 118 3.68 2.93 35.01
N LEU A 119 2.57 2.23 35.24
CA LEU A 119 1.73 2.38 36.44
C LEU A 119 2.32 1.63 37.65
N ASN A 120 2.69 0.35 37.51
CA ASN A 120 3.06 -0.53 38.61
C ASN A 120 4.30 -1.40 38.30
N PRO A 121 5.50 -0.82 38.15
CA PRO A 121 6.63 -1.52 37.54
C PRO A 121 7.10 -2.75 38.34
N VAL A 122 7.20 -2.63 39.66
CA VAL A 122 7.61 -3.73 40.55
C VAL A 122 6.65 -4.92 40.44
N THR A 123 5.34 -4.68 40.45
CA THR A 123 4.32 -5.73 40.37
C THR A 123 4.35 -6.42 39.01
N VAL A 124 4.32 -5.64 37.92
CA VAL A 124 4.24 -6.16 36.55
C VAL A 124 5.51 -6.93 36.16
N LEU A 125 6.70 -6.42 36.48
CA LEU A 125 7.94 -7.16 36.22
C LEU A 125 8.03 -8.42 37.08
N LYS A 126 7.61 -8.38 38.36
CA LYS A 126 7.58 -9.56 39.22
C LYS A 126 6.65 -10.63 38.68
N GLU A 127 5.43 -10.26 38.27
CA GLU A 127 4.46 -11.16 37.64
C GLU A 127 5.02 -11.80 36.35
N ALA A 128 5.62 -10.99 35.46
CA ALA A 128 6.21 -11.46 34.23
C ALA A 128 7.44 -12.39 34.46
N LEU A 129 8.27 -12.10 35.46
CA LEU A 129 9.40 -12.95 35.83
C LEU A 129 8.96 -14.27 36.48
N LEU A 130 7.95 -14.25 37.35
CA LEU A 130 7.41 -15.48 37.95
C LEU A 130 6.82 -16.42 36.88
N LEU A 131 6.16 -15.85 35.86
CA LEU A 131 5.66 -16.60 34.71
C LEU A 131 6.80 -17.12 33.81
N ALA A 132 7.82 -16.31 33.55
CA ALA A 132 9.01 -16.71 32.80
C ALA A 132 9.79 -17.86 33.45
N PHE A 133 9.66 -18.03 34.77
CA PHE A 133 10.28 -19.06 35.60
C PHE A 133 9.22 -19.95 36.30
N ALA A 134 8.08 -20.19 35.66
CA ALA A 134 6.96 -20.97 36.23
C ALA A 134 7.34 -22.39 36.72
N ASP A 135 8.40 -22.98 36.16
CA ASP A 135 8.96 -24.30 36.45
C ASP A 135 10.25 -24.28 37.28
N ASP A 136 10.70 -23.11 37.77
CA ASP A 136 11.90 -22.95 38.57
C ASP A 136 11.56 -22.26 39.90
N GLU A 137 11.13 -23.10 40.86
CA GLU A 137 10.77 -22.68 42.22
C GLU A 137 11.92 -21.95 42.93
N SER A 138 13.19 -22.25 42.59
CA SER A 138 14.35 -21.59 43.19
C SER A 138 14.46 -20.13 42.73
N THR A 139 14.29 -19.89 41.44
CA THR A 139 14.27 -18.54 40.88
C THR A 139 12.99 -17.78 41.29
N GLN A 140 11.84 -18.46 41.39
CA GLN A 140 10.61 -17.83 41.90
C GLN A 140 10.77 -17.32 43.34
N LYS A 141 11.42 -18.08 44.24
CA LYS A 141 11.70 -17.65 45.61
C LYS A 141 12.57 -16.39 45.64
N LEU A 142 13.58 -16.28 44.77
CA LEU A 142 14.40 -15.07 44.62
C LEU A 142 13.55 -13.88 44.14
N VAL A 143 12.76 -14.05 43.08
CA VAL A 143 11.89 -13.02 42.50
C VAL A 143 10.80 -12.54 43.49
N LEU A 144 10.26 -13.43 44.33
CA LEU A 144 9.33 -13.06 45.40
C LEU A 144 9.98 -12.29 46.56
N SER A 145 11.28 -12.46 46.77
CA SER A 145 12.01 -11.81 47.86
C SER A 145 12.35 -10.34 47.57
N ALA A 146 12.56 -9.99 46.29
CA ALA A 146 12.83 -8.63 45.84
C ALA A 146 11.63 -7.69 46.06
N ASN A 147 11.88 -6.47 46.53
CA ASN A 147 10.84 -5.47 46.85
C ASN A 147 10.95 -4.18 46.02
N SER A 148 12.10 -3.95 45.36
CA SER A 148 12.32 -2.82 44.44
C SER A 148 12.51 -3.28 43.00
N LEU A 149 12.36 -2.33 42.06
CA LEU A 149 12.62 -2.56 40.64
C LEU A 149 14.09 -2.86 40.37
N LEU A 150 15.00 -2.18 41.09
CA LEU A 150 16.44 -2.39 41.04
C LEU A 150 16.82 -3.83 41.44
N GLU A 151 16.26 -4.35 42.53
CA GLU A 151 16.49 -5.73 42.97
C GLU A 151 16.04 -6.75 41.92
N LEU A 152 14.86 -6.55 41.32
CA LEU A 152 14.33 -7.45 40.28
C LEU A 152 15.24 -7.53 39.05
N ILE A 153 15.83 -6.41 38.61
CA ILE A 153 16.82 -6.39 37.52
C ILE A 153 18.16 -7.00 37.98
N GLY A 154 18.62 -6.65 39.18
CA GLY A 154 19.90 -7.10 39.75
C GLY A 154 20.01 -8.62 39.91
N ILE A 155 18.91 -9.33 40.21
CA ILE A 155 18.86 -10.80 40.26
C ILE A 155 19.39 -11.43 38.95
N PHE A 156 19.14 -10.80 37.80
CA PHE A 156 19.43 -11.38 36.49
C PHE A 156 20.64 -10.81 35.78
N GLU A 157 21.25 -9.73 36.30
CA GLU A 157 22.37 -9.01 35.66
C GLU A 157 23.55 -9.94 35.30
N TYR A 158 24.01 -10.72 36.28
CA TYR A 158 25.10 -11.70 36.12
C TYR A 158 24.62 -13.15 36.00
N SER A 159 23.31 -13.36 35.80
CA SER A 159 22.76 -14.72 35.79
C SER A 159 23.17 -15.53 34.55
N LYS A 160 23.22 -16.85 34.73
CA LYS A 160 23.37 -17.84 33.64
C LYS A 160 22.18 -17.82 32.67
N HIS A 161 21.02 -17.35 33.14
CA HIS A 161 19.80 -17.26 32.34
C HIS A 161 19.85 -16.03 31.44
N LYS A 162 19.73 -16.22 30.13
CA LYS A 162 19.59 -15.10 29.18
C LYS A 162 18.12 -14.86 28.92
N LEU A 163 17.66 -13.69 29.35
CA LEU A 163 16.29 -13.25 29.22
C LEU A 163 16.06 -12.56 27.87
N MET A 164 14.82 -12.61 27.42
CA MET A 164 14.31 -11.80 26.31
C MET A 164 13.09 -11.02 26.81
N PHE A 165 13.27 -9.71 26.99
CA PHE A 165 12.19 -8.80 27.31
C PHE A 165 11.45 -8.42 26.03
N VAL A 166 10.17 -8.76 25.94
CA VAL A 166 9.27 -8.27 24.90
C VAL A 166 8.34 -7.26 25.57
N VAL A 167 8.52 -5.99 25.22
CA VAL A 167 7.81 -4.88 25.85
C VAL A 167 6.83 -4.33 24.83
N ASP A 168 5.55 -4.67 25.01
CA ASP A 168 4.45 -4.12 24.23
C ASP A 168 4.20 -2.66 24.60
N GLU A 169 3.65 -1.90 23.67
CA GLU A 169 3.36 -0.47 23.85
C GLU A 169 4.54 0.34 24.43
N TRP A 170 5.76 0.12 23.93
CA TRP A 170 6.96 0.84 24.40
C TRP A 170 6.82 2.38 24.34
N ASN A 171 5.97 2.88 23.45
CA ASN A 171 5.55 4.29 23.39
C ASN A 171 4.87 4.84 24.66
N CYS A 172 4.40 3.99 25.59
CA CYS A 172 3.90 4.40 26.90
C CYS A 172 5.03 4.66 27.91
N LEU A 173 6.27 4.26 27.59
CA LEU A 173 7.49 4.58 28.34
C LEU A 173 8.24 5.79 27.78
N ASP A 174 7.59 6.58 26.91
CA ASP A 174 8.18 7.78 26.33
C ASP A 174 7.95 9.00 27.23
N THR A 175 9.03 9.68 27.60
CA THR A 175 9.04 10.88 28.43
C THR A 175 8.69 12.15 27.64
N LYS A 176 8.78 12.12 26.31
CA LYS A 176 8.50 13.30 25.45
C LYS A 176 7.01 13.52 25.14
N ARG A 177 6.15 12.51 25.36
CA ARG A 177 4.72 12.61 25.04
C ARG A 177 3.93 13.40 26.09
N GLU A 178 3.89 14.72 25.94
CA GLU A 178 3.00 15.61 26.72
C GLU A 178 1.49 15.32 26.53
N LYS A 179 1.11 14.61 25.47
CA LYS A 179 -0.29 14.45 25.03
C LYS A 179 -1.10 13.34 25.72
N TYR A 180 -0.50 12.49 26.55
CA TYR A 180 -1.20 11.37 27.20
C TYR A 180 -0.80 11.26 28.68
N ALA A 181 -1.66 10.63 29.48
CA ALA A 181 -1.56 10.60 30.95
C ALA A 181 -0.13 10.37 31.45
N VAL A 182 0.36 11.31 32.27
CA VAL A 182 1.68 11.21 32.92
C VAL A 182 1.65 10.05 33.90
N TYR A 183 2.11 8.87 33.47
CA TYR A 183 2.26 7.73 34.36
C TYR A 183 3.38 8.04 35.37
N PRO A 184 3.19 7.71 36.65
CA PRO A 184 4.11 8.17 37.71
C PRO A 184 5.54 7.61 37.56
N ASN A 185 5.69 6.41 36.98
CA ASN A 185 6.97 5.68 36.99
C ASN A 185 7.61 5.54 35.61
N VAL A 186 7.26 6.37 34.60
CA VAL A 186 7.78 6.27 33.22
C VAL A 186 9.31 6.19 33.17
N ILE A 187 9.99 7.14 33.84
CA ILE A 187 11.44 7.27 33.82
C ILE A 187 12.09 6.04 34.46
N GLU A 188 11.67 5.67 35.67
CA GLU A 188 12.21 4.51 36.40
C GLU A 188 12.03 3.21 35.59
N SER A 189 10.82 3.01 35.03
CA SER A 189 10.45 1.87 34.20
C SER A 189 11.35 1.76 32.97
N LYS A 190 11.51 2.85 32.22
CA LYS A 190 12.38 2.89 31.03
C LYS A 190 13.83 2.59 31.39
N CYS A 191 14.38 3.27 32.39
CA CYS A 191 15.76 3.07 32.85
C CYS A 191 16.03 1.63 33.30
N ALA A 192 15.09 0.99 34.01
CA ALA A 192 15.23 -0.40 34.44
C ALA A 192 15.33 -1.39 33.26
N LEU A 193 14.50 -1.21 32.23
CA LEU A 193 14.54 -2.07 31.03
C LEU A 193 15.77 -1.78 30.15
N GLU A 194 16.20 -0.53 30.04
CA GLU A 194 17.42 -0.16 29.33
C GLU A 194 18.66 -0.71 30.04
N ASN A 195 18.70 -0.68 31.38
CA ASN A 195 19.74 -1.34 32.18
C ASN A 195 19.75 -2.87 31.98
N ALA A 196 18.58 -3.51 31.96
CA ALA A 196 18.47 -4.94 31.66
C ALA A 196 19.06 -5.31 30.28
N SER A 197 18.94 -4.41 29.30
CA SER A 197 19.42 -4.62 27.93
C SER A 197 20.96 -4.72 27.81
N TYR A 198 21.74 -4.30 28.82
CA TYR A 198 23.20 -4.49 28.83
C TYR A 198 23.63 -5.96 28.97
N PHE A 199 22.72 -6.85 29.36
CA PHE A 199 23.00 -8.28 29.60
C PHE A 199 22.03 -9.22 28.87
N HIS A 200 20.82 -8.75 28.59
CA HIS A 200 19.69 -9.51 28.03
C HIS A 200 19.30 -9.02 26.63
N ILE A 201 18.24 -9.58 26.06
CA ILE A 201 17.64 -9.09 24.80
C ILE A 201 16.48 -8.17 25.17
N LEU A 202 16.36 -7.01 24.51
CA LEU A 202 15.21 -6.12 24.64
C LEU A 202 14.55 -5.92 23.27
N ILE A 203 13.27 -6.27 23.17
CA ILE A 203 12.41 -6.05 22.01
C ILE A 203 11.39 -4.98 22.39
N LYS A 204 11.52 -3.82 21.77
CA LYS A 204 10.66 -2.64 21.96
C LYS A 204 9.57 -2.68 20.90
N VAL A 205 8.34 -3.08 21.24
CA VAL A 205 7.20 -3.05 20.31
C VAL A 205 6.54 -1.67 20.39
N ALA A 206 6.50 -0.95 19.28
CA ALA A 206 6.07 0.45 19.27
C ALA A 206 5.23 0.80 18.04
N SER A 207 4.40 1.83 18.15
CA SER A 207 3.81 2.48 16.97
C SER A 207 4.91 3.06 16.06
N ALA A 208 4.66 3.12 14.74
CA ALA A 208 5.50 3.88 13.80
C ALA A 208 5.56 5.37 14.16
N THR A 209 4.51 5.91 14.81
CA THR A 209 4.42 7.27 15.36
C THR A 209 5.29 7.52 16.60
N TYR A 210 6.17 6.59 16.97
CA TYR A 210 7.06 6.77 18.11
C TYR A 210 8.18 7.72 17.69
N GLU A 211 8.32 8.87 18.36
CA GLU A 211 9.24 9.94 17.94
C GLU A 211 10.67 9.44 17.73
N PHE A 212 11.15 8.57 18.62
CA PHE A 212 12.45 7.91 18.51
C PHE A 212 12.59 7.05 17.24
N ALA A 213 11.50 6.41 16.77
CA ALA A 213 11.49 5.66 15.51
C ALA A 213 11.58 6.57 14.26
N MET A 214 11.24 7.86 14.41
CA MET A 214 11.43 8.89 13.39
C MET A 214 12.85 9.49 13.47
N GLU A 215 13.33 9.88 14.66
CA GLU A 215 14.71 10.34 14.88
C GLU A 215 15.73 9.38 14.27
N TYR A 216 15.50 8.06 14.39
CA TYR A 216 16.40 7.05 13.81
C TYR A 216 16.47 7.01 12.28
N HIS A 217 15.44 7.47 11.54
CA HIS A 217 15.53 7.58 10.08
C HIS A 217 16.53 8.66 9.63
N LEU A 218 16.86 9.59 10.54
CA LEU A 218 17.73 10.76 10.31
C LEU A 218 19.17 10.50 10.80
N THR A 219 19.46 9.34 11.40
CA THR A 219 20.78 9.02 11.98
C THR A 219 21.47 7.84 11.29
N ASP A 220 22.78 7.94 11.08
CA ASP A 220 23.62 6.86 10.53
C ASP A 220 23.70 5.62 11.44
N LYS A 221 23.46 5.79 12.75
CA LYS A 221 23.50 4.71 13.75
C LYS A 221 22.19 3.92 13.77
N LYS A 222 22.01 3.04 12.78
CA LYS A 222 20.79 2.22 12.65
C LYS A 222 20.72 1.14 13.77
N PRO A 223 19.77 1.22 14.73
CA PRO A 223 19.50 0.10 15.63
C PRO A 223 18.92 -1.09 14.84
N LEU A 224 18.87 -2.28 15.44
CA LEU A 224 18.14 -3.38 14.83
C LEU A 224 16.65 -2.99 14.79
N ARG A 225 16.07 -2.95 13.58
CA ARG A 225 14.67 -2.60 13.33
C ARG A 225 13.97 -3.74 12.60
N MET A 226 12.67 -3.87 12.80
CA MET A 226 11.78 -4.72 12.01
C MET A 226 10.41 -4.06 11.90
N GLU A 227 9.80 -4.07 10.71
CA GLU A 227 8.54 -3.38 10.45
C GLU A 227 7.38 -4.34 10.14
N PHE A 228 6.24 -4.05 10.77
CA PHE A 228 4.97 -4.76 10.60
C PHE A 228 3.85 -3.77 10.25
N ASN A 229 3.99 -3.18 9.06
CA ASN A 229 3.12 -2.10 8.57
C ASN A 229 1.91 -2.58 7.76
N GLY A 230 1.76 -3.89 7.56
CA GLY A 230 0.79 -4.44 6.62
C GLY A 230 -0.67 -4.42 7.13
N PRO A 231 -1.64 -3.98 6.30
CA PRO A 231 -3.02 -4.43 6.45
C PRO A 231 -3.11 -5.96 6.20
N PHE A 232 -4.30 -6.55 6.28
CA PHE A 232 -4.46 -7.96 5.92
C PHE A 232 -4.14 -8.21 4.44
N THR A 233 -3.46 -9.32 4.14
CA THR A 233 -3.34 -9.85 2.77
C THR A 233 -4.71 -10.30 2.25
N ALA A 234 -4.80 -10.65 0.96
CA ALA A 234 -6.05 -11.12 0.37
C ALA A 234 -6.58 -12.42 1.04
N GLU A 235 -5.69 -13.35 1.41
CA GLU A 235 -6.08 -14.58 2.10
C GLU A 235 -6.36 -14.34 3.59
N GLU A 236 -5.55 -13.52 4.28
CA GLU A 236 -5.83 -13.10 5.66
C GLU A 236 -7.22 -12.43 5.76
N PHE A 237 -7.53 -11.50 4.85
CA PHE A 237 -8.82 -10.81 4.82
C PHE A 237 -9.99 -11.76 4.51
N LYS A 238 -9.82 -12.73 3.60
CA LYS A 238 -10.83 -13.74 3.26
C LYS A 238 -11.20 -14.61 4.47
N THR A 239 -10.21 -15.06 5.24
CA THR A 239 -10.43 -15.82 6.48
C THR A 239 -11.10 -14.95 7.56
N TRP A 240 -10.64 -13.71 7.73
CA TRP A 240 -11.26 -12.75 8.64
C TRP A 240 -12.73 -12.49 8.27
N LEU A 241 -13.03 -12.27 6.99
CA LEU A 241 -14.37 -12.01 6.48
C LEU A 241 -15.30 -13.21 6.74
N ALA A 242 -14.81 -14.44 6.57
CA ALA A 242 -15.56 -15.67 6.86
C ALA A 242 -15.89 -15.88 8.35
N LYS A 243 -15.21 -15.19 9.27
CA LYS A 243 -15.54 -15.12 10.71
C LYS A 243 -16.33 -13.88 11.09
N SER A 244 -16.35 -12.86 10.23
CA SER A 244 -17.09 -11.61 10.45
C SER A 244 -18.61 -11.78 10.25
N PRO A 245 -19.45 -10.92 10.82
CA PRO A 245 -20.90 -10.94 10.58
C PRO A 245 -21.31 -10.37 9.21
N PHE A 246 -20.38 -10.00 8.32
CA PHE A 246 -20.69 -9.33 7.05
C PHE A 246 -21.03 -10.30 5.91
N ARG A 247 -21.85 -9.81 4.97
CA ARG A 247 -22.14 -10.47 3.69
C ARG A 247 -21.19 -9.97 2.61
N VAL A 248 -20.86 -10.84 1.65
CA VAL A 248 -19.82 -10.61 0.61
C VAL A 248 -20.02 -9.33 -0.22
N GLY A 249 -21.26 -8.84 -0.38
CA GLY A 249 -21.58 -7.65 -1.18
C GLY A 249 -21.17 -6.29 -0.60
N THR A 250 -20.84 -6.18 0.70
CA THR A 250 -20.45 -4.89 1.33
C THR A 250 -18.93 -4.67 1.40
N THR A 251 -18.16 -5.50 0.69
CA THR A 251 -16.69 -5.54 0.80
C THR A 251 -15.99 -4.30 0.24
N GLN A 252 -16.50 -3.69 -0.83
CA GLN A 252 -15.83 -2.54 -1.48
C GLN A 252 -15.82 -1.28 -0.59
N ALA A 253 -16.95 -0.94 0.05
CA ALA A 253 -17.01 0.18 1.01
C ALA A 253 -16.12 -0.09 2.24
N MET A 254 -16.13 -1.32 2.75
CA MET A 254 -15.27 -1.75 3.85
C MET A 254 -13.78 -1.59 3.50
N VAL A 255 -13.34 -2.02 2.32
CA VAL A 255 -11.96 -1.83 1.82
C VAL A 255 -11.63 -0.34 1.72
N TYR A 256 -12.51 0.47 1.15
CA TYR A 256 -12.32 1.92 0.99
C TYR A 256 -12.10 2.63 2.34
N HIS A 257 -12.94 2.36 3.33
CA HIS A 257 -12.88 2.99 4.66
C HIS A 257 -11.73 2.47 5.54
N THR A 258 -11.40 1.18 5.46
CA THR A 258 -10.49 0.52 6.42
C THR A 258 -9.10 0.22 5.89
N GLY A 259 -8.93 0.20 4.56
CA GLY A 259 -7.73 -0.27 3.88
C GLY A 259 -7.28 -1.67 4.31
N LEU A 260 -8.21 -2.50 4.80
CA LEU A 260 -7.97 -3.82 5.39
C LEU A 260 -7.08 -3.82 6.64
N THR A 261 -6.93 -2.68 7.31
CA THR A 261 -6.19 -2.60 8.58
C THR A 261 -7.01 -3.25 9.72
N PRO A 262 -6.47 -4.22 10.49
CA PRO A 262 -7.24 -5.04 11.43
C PRO A 262 -8.09 -4.25 12.43
N ARG A 263 -7.55 -3.18 13.02
CA ARG A 263 -8.33 -2.32 13.95
C ARG A 263 -9.43 -1.56 13.24
N MET A 264 -9.18 -1.03 12.03
CA MET A 264 -10.19 -0.30 11.26
C MET A 264 -11.34 -1.24 10.85
N LEU A 265 -11.01 -2.47 10.44
CA LEU A 265 -11.99 -3.53 10.20
C LEU A 265 -12.84 -3.84 11.45
N GLN A 266 -12.21 -3.97 12.63
CA GLN A 266 -12.94 -4.18 13.89
C GLN A 266 -13.89 -3.02 14.22
N LEU A 267 -13.43 -1.77 14.07
CA LEU A 267 -14.28 -0.58 14.30
C LEU A 267 -15.43 -0.50 13.29
N TYR A 268 -15.20 -0.89 12.03
CA TYR A 268 -16.23 -0.95 10.99
C TYR A 268 -17.31 -1.99 11.29
N VAL A 269 -16.94 -3.12 11.91
CA VAL A 269 -17.88 -4.12 12.44
C VAL A 269 -18.69 -3.55 13.59
N GLN A 270 -18.03 -2.91 14.56
CA GLN A 270 -18.69 -2.32 15.73
C GLN A 270 -19.66 -1.19 15.36
N ALA A 271 -19.38 -0.44 14.29
CA ALA A 271 -20.22 0.63 13.78
C ALA A 271 -21.54 0.16 13.12
N ASN A 272 -21.70 -1.14 12.82
CA ASN A 272 -22.84 -1.70 12.09
C ASN A 272 -23.21 -0.93 10.80
N GLN A 273 -22.18 -0.53 10.04
CA GLN A 273 -22.18 0.23 8.77
C GLN A 273 -22.32 1.77 8.90
N THR A 274 -21.23 2.43 8.50
CA THR A 274 -21.02 3.86 8.20
C THR A 274 -21.39 4.91 9.26
N ALA A 275 -22.65 5.12 9.64
CA ALA A 275 -23.04 6.31 10.41
C ALA A 275 -22.36 6.45 11.79
N ALA A 276 -22.09 5.33 12.47
CA ALA A 276 -21.30 5.31 13.71
C ALA A 276 -19.79 5.13 13.48
N PHE A 277 -19.35 4.85 12.25
CA PHE A 277 -17.95 4.60 11.93
C PHE A 277 -17.14 5.90 12.00
N ASP A 278 -17.63 6.99 11.42
CA ASP A 278 -16.96 8.30 11.45
C ASP A 278 -16.71 8.78 12.89
N VAL A 279 -17.61 8.46 13.83
CA VAL A 279 -17.45 8.72 15.28
C VAL A 279 -16.36 7.82 15.89
N LEU A 280 -16.28 6.54 15.50
CA LEU A 280 -15.27 5.61 16.00
C LEU A 280 -13.86 5.86 15.44
N ILE A 281 -13.75 6.49 14.26
CA ILE A 281 -12.47 6.90 13.66
C ILE A 281 -12.14 8.38 13.86
N GLU A 282 -12.91 9.09 14.70
CA GLU A 282 -12.76 10.53 14.93
C GLU A 282 -11.33 10.91 15.36
N SER A 283 -10.61 10.03 16.06
CA SER A 283 -9.19 10.27 16.40
C SER A 283 -8.28 10.37 15.18
N TYR A 284 -8.50 9.55 14.14
CA TYR A 284 -7.73 9.58 12.89
C TYR A 284 -8.10 10.81 12.05
N THR A 285 -9.39 11.13 11.92
CA THR A 285 -9.85 12.29 11.14
C THR A 285 -9.42 13.60 11.81
N ARG A 286 -9.54 13.71 13.14
CA ARG A 286 -9.06 14.85 13.94
C ARG A 286 -7.56 15.05 13.83
N ASP A 287 -6.76 13.97 13.79
CA ASP A 287 -5.32 14.07 13.57
C ASP A 287 -4.97 14.60 12.17
N ILE A 288 -5.71 14.20 11.12
CA ILE A 288 -5.56 14.76 9.75
C ILE A 288 -5.93 16.25 9.73
N ILE A 289 -7.09 16.61 10.27
CA ILE A 289 -7.55 18.01 10.33
C ILE A 289 -6.54 18.87 11.09
N ARG A 290 -6.04 18.39 12.23
CA ARG A 290 -5.00 19.08 13.02
C ARG A 290 -3.67 19.20 12.27
N TYR A 291 -3.27 18.15 11.55
CA TYR A 291 -2.05 18.16 10.72
C TYR A 291 -2.16 19.23 9.64
N VAL A 292 -3.23 19.22 8.84
CA VAL A 292 -3.44 20.19 7.75
C VAL A 292 -3.61 21.61 8.29
N GLY A 293 -4.31 21.80 9.41
CA GLY A 293 -4.49 23.10 10.05
C GLY A 293 -3.20 23.72 10.62
N GLY A 294 -2.09 22.96 10.66
CA GLY A 294 -0.75 23.47 10.98
C GLY A 294 0.13 23.73 9.75
N LEU A 295 -0.37 23.55 8.53
CA LEU A 295 0.38 23.80 7.29
C LEU A 295 0.10 25.21 6.80
N GLU A 296 1.10 26.09 6.91
CA GLU A 296 0.96 27.51 6.57
C GLU A 296 1.61 27.86 5.23
N GLU A 297 2.58 27.07 4.76
CA GLU A 297 3.36 27.37 3.55
C GLU A 297 2.94 26.50 2.35
N ALA A 298 3.09 27.06 1.14
CA ALA A 298 2.75 26.36 -0.10
C ALA A 298 3.47 25.00 -0.28
N PRO A 299 4.78 24.86 0.00
CA PRO A 299 5.46 23.56 -0.14
C PRO A 299 4.97 22.50 0.85
N GLN A 300 4.50 22.93 2.03
CA GLN A 300 3.94 22.02 3.04
C GLN A 300 2.60 21.44 2.58
N LEU A 301 1.74 22.29 1.99
CA LEU A 301 0.46 21.88 1.42
C LEU A 301 0.65 21.00 0.17
N GLU A 302 1.63 21.32 -0.68
CA GLU A 302 1.99 20.50 -1.85
C GLU A 302 2.47 19.10 -1.44
N LEU A 303 3.33 19.01 -0.42
CA LEU A 303 3.77 17.73 0.14
C LEU A 303 2.59 16.93 0.73
N ALA A 304 1.70 17.58 1.48
CA ALA A 304 0.51 16.93 2.02
C ALA A 304 -0.42 16.38 0.91
N MET A 305 -0.56 17.12 -0.20
CA MET A 305 -1.28 16.64 -1.39
C MET A 305 -0.60 15.43 -2.03
N ARG A 306 0.74 15.45 -2.20
CA ARG A 306 1.52 14.29 -2.70
C ARG A 306 1.38 13.06 -1.80
N ILE A 307 1.35 13.23 -0.49
CA ILE A 307 1.08 12.14 0.47
C ILE A 307 -0.32 11.53 0.25
N ALA A 308 -1.33 12.35 -0.05
CA ALA A 308 -2.69 11.88 -0.34
C ALA A 308 -2.83 11.18 -1.71
N THR A 309 -2.11 11.63 -2.73
CA THR A 309 -2.32 11.19 -4.12
C THR A 309 -1.31 10.17 -4.62
N GLU A 310 -0.03 10.37 -4.35
CA GLU A 310 1.09 9.58 -4.89
C GLU A 310 1.67 8.61 -3.85
N GLY A 311 1.76 9.04 -2.59
CA GLY A 311 2.45 8.34 -1.51
C GLY A 311 3.99 8.27 -1.65
N ALA A 312 4.54 8.68 -2.80
CA ALA A 312 5.97 8.77 -3.02
C ALA A 312 6.53 10.06 -2.41
N ILE A 313 7.32 9.92 -1.35
CA ILE A 313 7.98 11.05 -0.67
C ILE A 313 9.46 10.78 -0.47
N ALA A 314 10.27 11.85 -0.51
CA ALA A 314 11.69 11.76 -0.26
C ALA A 314 11.98 11.45 1.22
N PRO A 315 13.10 10.81 1.56
CA PRO A 315 13.45 10.54 2.96
C PRO A 315 13.50 11.79 3.86
N ALA A 316 13.88 12.95 3.32
CA ALA A 316 13.88 14.23 4.04
C ALA A 316 12.47 14.77 4.34
N GLU A 317 11.44 14.28 3.64
CA GLU A 317 10.04 14.70 3.82
C GLU A 317 9.30 13.86 4.87
N LEU A 318 9.93 12.81 5.41
CA LEU A 318 9.33 11.86 6.37
C LEU A 318 8.90 12.51 7.70
N GLU A 319 9.51 13.61 8.12
CA GLU A 319 9.11 14.34 9.33
C GLU A 319 7.73 14.99 9.19
N ALA A 320 7.36 15.40 7.98
CA ALA A 320 6.12 16.11 7.69
C ALA A 320 4.93 15.17 7.37
N VAL A 321 5.01 13.89 7.73
CA VAL A 321 3.96 12.89 7.45
C VAL A 321 2.99 12.76 8.63
N PRO A 322 1.66 12.68 8.41
CA PRO A 322 0.68 12.38 9.45
C PRO A 322 0.72 10.90 9.86
N TRP A 323 1.77 10.49 10.57
CA TRP A 323 2.07 9.08 10.91
C TRP A 323 0.97 8.34 11.68
N SER A 324 0.03 9.03 12.34
CA SER A 324 -1.13 8.35 12.96
C SER A 324 -2.04 7.70 11.94
N CYS A 325 -2.02 8.20 10.70
CA CYS A 325 -2.81 7.73 9.57
C CYS A 325 -1.97 7.12 8.44
N ALA A 326 -0.64 7.03 8.59
CA ALA A 326 0.30 6.71 7.50
C ALA A 326 1.35 5.65 7.89
N TYR A 327 1.92 4.97 6.91
CA TYR A 327 2.95 3.93 7.10
C TYR A 327 3.90 3.81 5.92
N ILE A 328 5.10 3.24 6.14
CA ILE A 328 6.06 2.94 5.07
C ILE A 328 5.75 1.55 4.49
N ASP A 329 5.45 1.48 3.21
CA ASP A 329 5.56 0.24 2.43
C ASP A 329 7.00 0.12 1.94
N VAL A 330 7.64 -1.00 2.25
CA VAL A 330 9.05 -1.29 1.97
C VAL A 330 9.22 -2.34 0.87
N SER A 331 8.14 -2.73 0.19
CA SER A 331 8.13 -3.88 -0.72
C SER A 331 8.90 -3.67 -2.02
N LYS A 332 9.10 -2.42 -2.46
CA LYS A 332 9.83 -2.07 -3.70
C LYS A 332 10.65 -0.78 -3.60
N GLU A 333 10.07 0.28 -3.05
CA GLU A 333 10.73 1.56 -2.73
C GLU A 333 10.12 2.11 -1.43
N ILE A 334 10.80 3.05 -0.75
CA ILE A 334 10.24 3.71 0.45
C ILE A 334 9.07 4.58 0.01
N THR A 335 7.86 4.05 0.14
CA THR A 335 6.62 4.76 -0.19
C THR A 335 5.77 4.88 1.07
N VAL A 336 5.24 6.07 1.33
CA VAL A 336 4.31 6.30 2.44
C VAL A 336 2.89 6.10 1.95
N LYS A 337 2.16 5.20 2.59
CA LYS A 337 0.76 4.91 2.30
C LYS A 337 -0.10 5.31 3.48
N LEU A 338 -1.23 5.96 3.20
CA LEU A 338 -2.27 6.17 4.20
C LEU A 338 -2.99 4.86 4.49
N ILE A 339 -3.47 4.70 5.73
CA ILE A 339 -4.12 3.49 6.25
C ILE A 339 -5.29 3.03 5.38
N SER A 340 -6.05 3.97 4.80
CA SER A 340 -7.18 3.69 3.92
C SER A 340 -7.35 4.79 2.87
N ARG A 341 -8.11 4.48 1.80
CA ARG A 341 -8.39 5.44 0.73
C ARG A 341 -9.26 6.60 1.23
N TYR A 342 -10.22 6.32 2.10
CA TYR A 342 -11.02 7.35 2.80
C TYR A 342 -10.14 8.41 3.49
N LEU A 343 -9.08 8.00 4.20
CA LEU A 343 -8.18 8.94 4.87
C LEU A 343 -7.31 9.75 3.88
N ALA A 344 -7.03 9.19 2.69
CA ALA A 344 -6.37 9.90 1.60
C ALA A 344 -7.27 10.96 0.95
N ASP A 345 -8.52 10.60 0.67
CA ASP A 345 -9.51 11.53 0.11
C ASP A 345 -9.85 12.65 1.12
N LEU A 346 -9.91 12.33 2.42
CA LEU A 346 -10.04 13.34 3.49
C LEU A 346 -8.84 14.28 3.56
N LEU A 347 -7.61 13.75 3.52
CA LEU A 347 -6.40 14.58 3.52
C LEU A 347 -6.37 15.53 2.32
N ALA A 348 -6.70 15.03 1.11
CA ALA A 348 -6.78 15.86 -0.08
C ALA A 348 -7.87 16.95 0.04
N ALA A 349 -9.04 16.62 0.59
CA ALA A 349 -10.13 17.58 0.81
C ALA A 349 -9.72 18.70 1.78
N GLU A 350 -9.13 18.36 2.92
CA GLU A 350 -8.68 19.35 3.90
C GLU A 350 -7.55 20.23 3.36
N VAL A 351 -6.58 19.66 2.63
CA VAL A 351 -5.51 20.44 1.98
C VAL A 351 -6.11 21.42 0.96
N MET A 352 -7.10 21.00 0.17
CA MET A 352 -7.80 21.91 -0.75
C MET A 352 -8.58 23.02 -0.03
N ASN A 353 -9.19 22.72 1.13
CA ASN A 353 -9.92 23.70 1.93
C ASN A 353 -8.97 24.75 2.54
N THR A 354 -7.89 24.30 3.18
CA THR A 354 -6.86 25.17 3.76
C THR A 354 -6.12 25.99 2.69
N SER A 355 -5.82 25.38 1.54
CA SER A 355 -5.27 26.07 0.37
C SER A 355 -6.15 27.25 -0.08
N LYS A 356 -7.47 27.02 -0.21
CA LYS A 356 -8.44 28.08 -0.57
C LYS A 356 -8.50 29.18 0.49
N ALA A 357 -8.50 28.81 1.76
CA ALA A 357 -8.54 29.76 2.87
C ALA A 357 -7.28 30.65 2.94
N LEU A 358 -6.10 30.09 2.65
CA LEU A 358 -4.83 30.80 2.72
C LEU A 358 -4.50 31.60 1.45
N SER A 359 -5.09 31.28 0.28
CA SER A 359 -4.70 31.85 -1.03
C SER A 359 -3.20 31.67 -1.37
N ARG A 360 -2.54 30.65 -0.80
CA ARG A 360 -1.06 30.49 -0.82
C ARG A 360 -0.51 29.48 -1.83
N LEU A 361 -1.29 28.50 -2.28
CA LEU A 361 -0.89 27.64 -3.40
C LEU A 361 -1.28 28.29 -4.74
N PRO A 362 -0.55 28.01 -5.84
CA PRO A 362 -1.10 28.23 -7.17
C PRO A 362 -2.42 27.47 -7.28
N ASP A 363 -3.38 28.09 -7.96
CA ASP A 363 -4.71 27.56 -8.23
C ASP A 363 -4.69 26.06 -8.55
N ALA A 364 -5.61 25.26 -7.99
CA ALA A 364 -5.70 23.83 -8.29
C ALA A 364 -5.83 23.58 -9.81
N ARG A 365 -6.46 24.52 -10.53
CA ARG A 365 -6.50 24.57 -12.00
C ARG A 365 -5.11 24.60 -12.64
N ALA A 366 -4.18 25.36 -12.07
CA ALA A 366 -2.80 25.49 -12.54
C ALA A 366 -1.95 24.23 -12.25
N ILE A 367 -2.18 23.55 -11.12
CA ILE A 367 -1.50 22.28 -10.80
C ILE A 367 -1.93 21.19 -11.80
N TRP A 368 -3.24 20.99 -12.00
CA TRP A 368 -3.73 20.02 -12.98
C TRP A 368 -3.29 20.37 -14.42
N ALA A 369 -3.27 21.65 -14.76
CA ALA A 369 -2.75 22.12 -16.05
C ALA A 369 -1.25 21.79 -16.23
N PHE A 370 -0.44 21.91 -15.18
CA PHE A 370 0.98 21.57 -15.20
C PHE A 370 1.20 20.07 -15.48
N ASP A 371 0.45 19.18 -14.81
CA ASP A 371 0.57 17.73 -15.01
C ASP A 371 0.20 17.30 -16.43
N VAL A 372 -0.88 17.84 -16.98
CA VAL A 372 -1.27 17.55 -18.37
C VAL A 372 -0.28 18.14 -19.36
N ARG A 373 0.29 19.32 -19.09
CA ARG A 373 1.35 19.93 -19.91
C ARG A 373 2.65 19.10 -19.91
N LYS A 374 3.04 18.54 -18.76
CA LYS A 374 4.16 17.61 -18.62
C LYS A 374 3.91 16.31 -19.40
N ASN A 375 2.70 15.75 -19.29
CA ASN A 375 2.29 14.58 -20.06
C ASN A 375 2.26 14.85 -21.58
N ALA A 376 1.82 16.03 -22.00
CA ALA A 376 1.78 16.43 -23.41
C ALA A 376 3.19 16.42 -24.06
N ALA A 377 4.21 16.86 -23.33
CA ALA A 377 5.60 16.84 -23.80
C ALA A 377 6.16 15.42 -24.03
N VAL A 378 5.62 14.41 -23.34
CA VAL A 378 6.07 13.00 -23.44
C VAL A 378 5.23 12.18 -24.43
N LEU A 379 3.93 12.49 -24.58
CA LEU A 379 2.96 11.67 -25.31
C LEU A 379 2.71 12.09 -26.77
N SER A 380 3.17 13.27 -27.18
CA SER A 380 2.76 13.99 -28.41
C SER A 380 2.89 13.22 -29.73
N ALA A 381 3.74 12.19 -29.81
CA ALA A 381 3.96 11.39 -31.04
C ALA A 381 3.47 9.93 -30.98
N ARG A 382 3.26 9.34 -29.80
CA ARG A 382 2.99 7.89 -29.67
C ARG A 382 1.59 7.54 -29.14
N ASN A 383 0.82 8.48 -28.58
CA ASN A 383 -0.46 8.15 -27.96
C ASN A 383 -1.43 9.36 -27.88
N SER A 384 -1.77 9.94 -29.04
CA SER A 384 -2.60 11.16 -29.15
C SER A 384 -3.98 11.03 -28.50
N ALA A 385 -4.64 9.88 -28.61
CA ALA A 385 -5.93 9.60 -27.99
C ALA A 385 -5.90 9.73 -26.45
N ARG A 386 -4.85 9.17 -25.81
CA ARG A 386 -4.68 9.26 -24.35
C ARG A 386 -4.44 10.70 -23.89
N LEU A 387 -3.75 11.52 -24.67
CA LEU A 387 -3.59 12.93 -24.34
C LEU A 387 -4.94 13.68 -24.43
N GLY A 388 -5.81 13.32 -25.37
CA GLY A 388 -7.17 13.87 -25.46
C GLY A 388 -8.02 13.61 -24.22
N TRP A 389 -8.10 12.36 -23.76
CA TRP A 389 -8.83 12.04 -22.52
C TRP A 389 -8.29 12.78 -21.30
N ASN A 390 -6.97 12.96 -21.19
CA ASN A 390 -6.36 13.73 -20.10
C ASN A 390 -6.76 15.22 -20.15
N VAL A 391 -6.88 15.82 -21.34
CA VAL A 391 -7.32 17.21 -21.50
C VAL A 391 -8.82 17.36 -21.26
N GLU A 392 -9.64 16.42 -21.73
CA GLU A 392 -11.09 16.38 -21.49
C GLU A 392 -11.39 16.30 -19.98
N ALA A 393 -10.67 15.44 -19.24
CA ALA A 393 -10.75 15.37 -17.78
C ALA A 393 -10.24 16.65 -17.07
N LEU A 394 -9.16 17.25 -17.57
CA LEU A 394 -8.65 18.53 -17.05
C LEU A 394 -9.68 19.65 -17.19
N VAL A 395 -10.33 19.77 -18.35
CA VAL A 395 -11.38 20.77 -18.59
C VAL A 395 -12.53 20.61 -17.60
N VAL A 396 -13.03 19.39 -17.39
CA VAL A 396 -14.08 19.09 -16.41
C VAL A 396 -13.67 19.54 -15.01
N ASN A 397 -12.46 19.18 -14.56
CA ASN A 397 -11.96 19.58 -13.24
C ASN A 397 -11.81 21.10 -13.11
N VAL A 398 -11.32 21.79 -14.14
CA VAL A 398 -11.18 23.25 -14.16
C VAL A 398 -12.54 23.94 -14.10
N VAL A 399 -13.52 23.52 -14.90
CA VAL A 399 -14.89 24.07 -14.88
C VAL A 399 -15.56 23.85 -13.53
N LYS A 400 -15.43 22.63 -12.97
CA LYS A 400 -15.99 22.26 -11.66
C LYS A 400 -15.36 23.08 -10.51
N ALA A 401 -14.05 23.35 -10.57
CA ALA A 401 -13.36 24.22 -9.61
C ALA A 401 -13.71 25.71 -9.77
N LYS A 402 -13.95 26.16 -11.01
CA LYS A 402 -14.31 27.55 -11.34
C LYS A 402 -15.78 27.89 -11.04
N GLY A 403 -16.67 26.90 -10.98
CA GLY A 403 -18.12 27.10 -10.78
C GLY A 403 -18.83 27.82 -11.94
N SER A 404 -18.17 27.90 -13.10
CA SER A 404 -18.72 28.54 -14.30
C SER A 404 -18.11 27.98 -15.58
N ILE A 405 -18.89 28.02 -16.67
CA ILE A 405 -18.52 27.62 -18.02
C ILE A 405 -18.90 28.75 -18.99
N LEU A 406 -17.95 29.22 -19.80
CA LEU A 406 -18.19 30.29 -20.80
C LEU A 406 -18.88 31.57 -20.27
N GLY A 407 -18.69 31.90 -18.98
CA GLY A 407 -19.32 33.04 -18.31
C GLY A 407 -20.70 32.72 -17.68
N ARG A 408 -21.25 31.53 -17.90
CA ARG A 408 -22.43 31.01 -17.23
C ARG A 408 -22.06 30.36 -15.90
N PHE A 409 -22.65 30.81 -14.80
CA PHE A 409 -22.50 30.19 -13.49
C PHE A 409 -23.45 29.00 -13.33
N PHE A 410 -23.06 28.03 -12.51
CA PHE A 410 -23.95 26.94 -12.09
C PHE A 410 -23.84 26.70 -10.59
N SER A 411 -24.98 26.45 -9.97
CA SER A 411 -25.09 26.09 -8.56
C SER A 411 -24.98 24.58 -8.31
N CYS A 412 -25.29 23.78 -9.34
CA CYS A 412 -25.47 22.35 -9.25
C CYS A 412 -24.69 21.64 -10.36
N TRP A 413 -24.03 20.54 -10.02
CA TRP A 413 -23.32 19.64 -10.93
C TRP A 413 -23.98 18.27 -10.89
N LYS A 414 -24.38 17.73 -12.04
CA LYS A 414 -25.02 16.41 -12.14
C LYS A 414 -24.32 15.52 -13.16
N GLU A 415 -24.22 14.24 -12.84
CA GLU A 415 -23.64 13.22 -13.71
C GLU A 415 -24.70 12.23 -14.18
N TYR A 416 -24.62 11.81 -15.45
CA TYR A 416 -25.59 10.92 -16.08
C TYR A 416 -24.91 9.85 -16.93
N ASP A 417 -25.60 8.72 -17.14
CA ASP A 417 -25.16 7.67 -18.07
C ASP A 417 -25.72 7.96 -19.47
N THR A 418 -24.94 7.74 -20.53
CA THR A 418 -25.37 8.03 -21.92
C THR A 418 -26.65 7.25 -22.26
N GLY A 419 -27.68 7.94 -22.77
CA GLY A 419 -29.01 7.39 -23.02
C GLY A 419 -30.03 7.61 -21.88
N HIS A 420 -29.59 8.15 -20.73
CA HIS A 420 -30.44 8.49 -19.59
C HIS A 420 -30.61 10.02 -19.39
N GLU A 421 -30.39 10.81 -20.44
CA GLU A 421 -30.44 12.29 -20.40
C GLU A 421 -31.84 12.80 -19.98
N LEU A 422 -32.92 12.14 -20.41
CA LEU A 422 -34.29 12.51 -20.03
C LEU A 422 -34.55 12.26 -18.54
N GLU A 423 -34.07 11.14 -17.99
CA GLU A 423 -34.29 10.77 -16.59
C GLU A 423 -33.65 11.79 -15.64
N VAL A 424 -32.39 12.17 -15.90
CA VAL A 424 -31.67 13.13 -15.07
C VAL A 424 -32.26 14.55 -15.18
N LEU A 425 -32.80 14.91 -16.35
CA LEU A 425 -33.44 16.20 -16.60
C LEU A 425 -34.82 16.31 -15.91
N VAL A 426 -35.61 15.23 -15.94
CA VAL A 426 -36.89 15.13 -15.21
C VAL A 426 -36.66 15.18 -13.70
N ALA A 427 -35.64 14.46 -13.20
CA ALA A 427 -35.24 14.47 -11.79
C ALA A 427 -34.65 15.82 -11.31
N THR A 428 -34.48 16.80 -12.19
CA THR A 428 -33.93 18.11 -11.84
C THR A 428 -35.05 19.12 -11.55
N THR A 429 -34.98 19.72 -10.36
CA THR A 429 -36.00 20.60 -9.79
C THR A 429 -36.00 21.98 -10.47
N MET A 430 -37.13 22.69 -10.39
CA MET A 430 -37.21 24.07 -10.89
C MET A 430 -36.26 25.02 -10.15
N THR A 431 -36.00 24.79 -8.86
CA THR A 431 -35.05 25.60 -8.07
C THR A 431 -33.63 25.46 -8.62
N GLU A 432 -33.17 24.22 -8.86
CA GLU A 432 -31.86 23.97 -9.47
C GLU A 432 -31.77 24.59 -10.87
N LEU A 433 -32.82 24.44 -11.69
CA LEU A 433 -32.86 25.04 -13.03
C LEU A 433 -32.84 26.58 -13.00
N LEU A 434 -33.48 27.23 -12.02
CA LEU A 434 -33.41 28.70 -11.87
C LEU A 434 -32.00 29.17 -11.45
N SER A 435 -31.26 28.36 -10.68
CA SER A 435 -29.90 28.66 -10.21
C SER A 435 -28.78 28.13 -11.11
N GLY A 436 -29.12 27.55 -12.26
CA GLY A 436 -28.18 27.00 -13.24
C GLY A 436 -27.60 25.63 -12.83
N VAL A 437 -27.65 24.68 -13.75
CA VAL A 437 -27.16 23.30 -13.58
C VAL A 437 -26.21 22.95 -14.71
N LEU A 438 -25.11 22.26 -14.39
CA LEU A 438 -24.18 21.71 -15.37
C LEU A 438 -24.22 20.18 -15.33
N PHE A 439 -24.49 19.56 -16.47
CA PHE A 439 -24.55 18.11 -16.66
C PHE A 439 -23.29 17.60 -17.36
N CYS A 440 -22.77 16.46 -16.90
CA CYS A 440 -21.61 15.77 -17.45
C CYS A 440 -21.92 14.27 -17.62
N PRO A 441 -21.60 13.62 -18.75
CA PRO A 441 -21.71 12.17 -18.85
C PRO A 441 -20.65 11.51 -17.95
N ARG A 442 -20.98 10.41 -17.27
CA ARG A 442 -20.04 9.62 -16.46
C ARG A 442 -18.90 9.01 -17.28
N HIS A 443 -19.16 8.76 -18.56
CA HIS A 443 -18.23 8.17 -19.50
C HIS A 443 -18.21 9.00 -20.78
N PHE A 444 -17.05 9.55 -21.14
CA PHE A 444 -16.86 10.27 -22.39
C PHE A 444 -17.13 9.34 -23.58
N ASN A 445 -17.96 9.81 -24.52
CA ASN A 445 -18.38 9.09 -25.70
C ASN A 445 -18.29 10.02 -26.91
N GLU A 446 -17.60 9.60 -27.97
CA GLU A 446 -17.40 10.37 -29.19
C GLU A 446 -18.72 10.76 -29.92
N LYS A 447 -19.85 10.17 -29.49
CA LYS A 447 -21.20 10.44 -30.01
C LYS A 447 -22.06 11.35 -29.12
N ALA A 448 -21.57 11.83 -27.98
CA ALA A 448 -22.34 12.65 -27.02
C ALA A 448 -21.77 14.08 -26.90
N VAL A 449 -22.52 14.97 -26.23
CA VAL A 449 -22.02 16.30 -25.83
C VAL A 449 -21.31 16.17 -24.49
N ASP A 450 -20.11 16.72 -24.37
CA ASP A 450 -19.24 16.52 -23.20
C ASP A 450 -19.74 17.25 -21.95
N LEU A 451 -20.34 18.43 -22.10
CA LEU A 451 -20.96 19.19 -21.01
C LEU A 451 -22.23 19.89 -21.49
N VAL A 452 -23.28 19.92 -20.68
CA VAL A 452 -24.52 20.67 -21.00
C VAL A 452 -24.92 21.55 -19.83
N TRP A 453 -24.88 22.87 -20.04
CA TRP A 453 -25.38 23.83 -19.06
C TRP A 453 -26.85 24.14 -19.34
N LEU A 454 -27.67 24.18 -18.29
CA LEU A 454 -29.09 24.54 -18.37
C LEU A 454 -29.45 25.57 -17.29
N GLN A 455 -30.17 26.63 -17.68
CA GLN A 455 -30.82 27.55 -16.75
C GLN A 455 -32.20 27.98 -17.27
N VAL A 456 -33.14 28.18 -16.37
CA VAL A 456 -34.42 28.82 -16.68
C VAL A 456 -34.30 30.32 -16.53
N GLU A 457 -34.44 31.05 -17.64
CA GLU A 457 -34.47 32.51 -17.67
C GLU A 457 -35.92 33.01 -17.81
N LYS A 458 -36.23 34.16 -17.19
CA LYS A 458 -37.58 34.75 -17.21
C LYS A 458 -37.72 35.76 -18.35
N GLY A 459 -38.33 35.32 -19.46
CA GLY A 459 -38.64 36.15 -20.63
C GLY A 459 -40.00 36.84 -20.49
N GLY A 460 -40.10 37.85 -19.62
CA GLY A 460 -41.37 38.57 -19.40
C GLY A 460 -42.36 37.77 -18.56
N GLU A 461 -43.52 37.41 -19.13
CA GLU A 461 -44.53 36.57 -18.44
C GLU A 461 -44.28 35.07 -18.58
N GLN A 462 -43.29 34.65 -19.37
CA GLN A 462 -42.99 33.24 -19.66
C GLN A 462 -41.60 32.83 -19.18
N TYR A 463 -41.42 31.54 -18.90
CA TYR A 463 -40.13 30.94 -18.58
C TYR A 463 -39.58 30.19 -19.80
N VAL A 464 -38.33 30.47 -20.14
CA VAL A 464 -37.61 29.84 -21.26
C VAL A 464 -36.43 29.06 -20.70
N LEU A 465 -36.29 27.81 -21.13
CA LEU A 465 -35.13 26.98 -20.78
C LEU A 465 -33.96 27.30 -21.71
N VAL A 466 -32.94 27.96 -21.20
CA VAL A 466 -31.69 28.21 -21.93
C VAL A 466 -30.76 27.02 -21.75
N VAL A 467 -30.27 26.49 -22.87
CA VAL A 467 -29.42 25.30 -22.95
C VAL A 467 -28.16 25.65 -23.73
N GLU A 468 -26.99 25.47 -23.11
CA GLU A 468 -25.70 25.68 -23.74
C GLU A 468 -24.92 24.36 -23.75
N GLY A 469 -24.90 23.71 -24.92
CA GLY A 469 -24.20 22.45 -25.14
C GLY A 469 -22.74 22.69 -25.51
N VAL A 470 -21.82 22.16 -24.72
CA VAL A 470 -20.38 22.36 -24.90
C VAL A 470 -19.70 21.05 -25.30
N GLN A 471 -19.05 21.06 -26.46
CA GLN A 471 -18.27 19.93 -26.95
C GLN A 471 -16.77 20.27 -26.92
N ILE A 472 -15.97 19.37 -26.37
CA ILE A 472 -14.52 19.53 -26.15
C ILE A 472 -13.80 18.60 -27.11
N SER A 473 -12.84 19.11 -27.88
CA SER A 473 -11.93 18.26 -28.65
C SER A 473 -10.55 18.88 -28.73
N VAL A 474 -9.53 18.03 -28.76
CA VAL A 474 -8.13 18.39 -28.93
C VAL A 474 -7.57 18.02 -30.31
N SER A 475 -8.37 17.41 -31.18
CA SER A 475 -7.95 17.00 -32.53
C SER A 475 -8.92 17.47 -33.62
N SER A 476 -8.40 17.61 -34.84
CA SER A 476 -9.17 17.79 -36.07
C SER A 476 -10.02 16.57 -36.41
N THR A 477 -9.66 15.36 -35.98
CA THR A 477 -10.33 14.12 -36.41
C THR A 477 -11.72 13.89 -35.77
N LYS A 478 -11.99 14.38 -34.55
CA LYS A 478 -13.34 14.29 -33.95
C LYS A 478 -14.41 15.13 -34.72
N ARG A 479 -14.01 15.95 -35.71
CA ARG A 479 -14.92 16.78 -36.56
C ARG A 479 -16.04 15.99 -37.27
N LYS A 480 -15.83 14.72 -37.65
CA LYS A 480 -16.86 13.93 -38.39
C LYS A 480 -18.03 13.45 -37.51
N LEU A 481 -17.81 13.17 -36.21
CA LEU A 481 -18.86 12.71 -35.29
C LEU A 481 -19.61 13.84 -34.58
N ALA A 482 -19.04 15.05 -34.57
CA ALA A 482 -19.64 16.28 -34.03
C ALA A 482 -21.06 16.60 -34.53
N ARG A 483 -21.54 15.99 -35.62
CA ARG A 483 -22.93 16.14 -36.09
C ARG A 483 -23.96 15.31 -35.31
N GLN A 484 -23.55 14.25 -34.61
CA GLN A 484 -24.48 13.30 -33.96
C GLN A 484 -24.78 13.63 -32.49
N SER A 485 -23.82 14.22 -31.77
CA SER A 485 -23.95 14.64 -30.36
C SER A 485 -25.12 15.60 -30.12
N HIS A 486 -25.36 16.53 -31.06
CA HIS A 486 -26.47 17.49 -31.00
C HIS A 486 -27.87 16.85 -31.02
N ILE A 487 -28.00 15.64 -31.55
CA ILE A 487 -29.30 15.03 -31.84
C ILE A 487 -29.98 14.57 -30.54
N ALA A 488 -29.25 13.86 -29.67
CA ALA A 488 -29.79 13.28 -28.44
C ALA A 488 -30.48 14.32 -27.54
N TRP A 489 -29.81 15.44 -27.24
CA TRP A 489 -30.41 16.50 -26.41
C TRP A 489 -31.54 17.25 -27.14
N LYS A 490 -31.46 17.45 -28.47
CA LYS A 490 -32.57 18.06 -29.24
C LYS A 490 -33.84 17.22 -29.28
N GLU A 491 -33.73 15.89 -29.25
CA GLU A 491 -34.88 14.98 -29.20
C GLU A 491 -35.53 14.92 -27.81
N ILE A 492 -34.78 15.28 -26.76
CA ILE A 492 -35.18 15.15 -25.35
C ILE A 492 -35.77 16.46 -24.77
N LEU A 493 -35.29 17.62 -25.23
CA LEU A 493 -35.82 18.92 -24.77
C LEU A 493 -37.33 19.12 -25.00
N PRO A 494 -37.94 18.73 -26.15
CA PRO A 494 -39.40 18.80 -26.32
C PRO A 494 -40.19 17.91 -25.34
N GLN A 495 -39.63 16.76 -24.97
CA GLN A 495 -40.23 15.86 -23.99
C GLN A 495 -40.18 16.45 -22.58
N CYS A 496 -39.12 17.20 -22.25
CA CYS A 496 -39.01 17.94 -21.00
C CYS A 496 -40.04 19.07 -20.89
N LEU A 497 -40.27 19.85 -21.96
CA LEU A 497 -41.33 20.88 -21.98
C LEU A 497 -42.71 20.28 -21.66
N ALA A 498 -43.03 19.13 -22.26
CA ALA A 498 -44.30 18.44 -22.02
C ALA A 498 -44.48 17.93 -20.57
N LEU A 499 -43.40 17.81 -19.79
CA LEU A 499 -43.40 17.35 -18.40
C LEU A 499 -43.24 18.47 -17.37
N LYS A 500 -42.94 19.70 -17.79
CA LYS A 500 -42.72 20.86 -16.89
C LYS A 500 -43.62 22.01 -17.31
N GLU A 501 -44.87 21.99 -16.84
CA GLU A 501 -45.98 22.93 -17.18
C GLU A 501 -45.64 24.44 -17.10
N LEU A 502 -44.58 24.82 -16.39
CA LEU A 502 -44.12 26.21 -16.28
C LEU A 502 -43.20 26.67 -17.43
N LEU A 503 -42.66 25.76 -18.23
CA LEU A 503 -41.75 26.07 -19.35
C LEU A 503 -42.52 26.15 -20.66
N VAL A 504 -42.36 27.27 -21.37
CA VAL A 504 -43.14 27.55 -22.58
C VAL A 504 -42.32 27.36 -23.86
N ASP A 505 -41.00 27.51 -23.78
CA ASP A 505 -40.07 27.34 -24.91
C ASP A 505 -38.64 27.00 -24.39
N PHE A 506 -37.74 26.66 -25.31
CA PHE A 506 -36.31 26.53 -25.04
C PHE A 506 -35.43 27.28 -26.06
N SER A 507 -34.29 27.79 -25.61
CA SER A 507 -33.25 28.36 -26.48
C SER A 507 -32.00 27.51 -26.39
N VAL A 508 -31.44 27.09 -27.53
CA VAL A 508 -30.25 26.23 -27.57
C VAL A 508 -29.10 26.88 -28.32
N SER A 509 -28.00 27.11 -27.61
CA SER A 509 -26.69 27.46 -28.17
C SER A 509 -25.73 26.28 -28.06
N TYR A 510 -24.72 26.27 -28.93
CA TYR A 510 -23.63 25.30 -28.88
C TYR A 510 -22.28 25.99 -28.91
N ALA A 511 -21.34 25.47 -28.11
CA ALA A 511 -19.97 25.93 -28.08
C ALA A 511 -19.01 24.76 -28.32
N TYR A 512 -18.07 24.96 -29.24
CA TYR A 512 -16.98 24.03 -29.48
C TYR A 512 -15.69 24.58 -28.89
N ILE A 513 -15.11 23.85 -27.96
CA ILE A 513 -13.80 24.16 -27.37
C ILE A 513 -12.75 23.35 -28.14
N LEU A 514 -11.94 24.06 -28.91
CA LEU A 514 -10.95 23.52 -29.83
C LEU A 514 -9.63 24.31 -29.73
N PRO A 515 -8.46 23.70 -29.97
CA PRO A 515 -7.19 24.42 -29.94
C PRO A 515 -7.18 25.49 -31.04
N ASN A 516 -6.66 26.68 -30.77
CA ASN A 516 -6.58 27.79 -31.75
C ASN A 516 -6.10 27.37 -33.16
N VAL A 517 -5.15 26.43 -33.24
CA VAL A 517 -4.63 25.87 -34.51
C VAL A 517 -5.68 25.12 -35.35
N CYS A 518 -6.81 24.71 -34.77
CA CYS A 518 -7.88 23.95 -35.42
C CYS A 518 -9.08 24.80 -35.91
N HIS A 519 -9.10 26.12 -35.64
CA HIS A 519 -10.22 27.01 -36.02
C HIS A 519 -10.26 27.34 -37.51
N GLN A 520 -9.17 27.11 -38.26
CA GLN A 520 -9.06 27.56 -39.66
C GLN A 520 -9.81 26.69 -40.70
N ASP A 521 -10.30 25.50 -40.31
CA ASP A 521 -10.98 24.55 -41.21
C ASP A 521 -12.50 24.39 -40.93
N THR A 522 -13.19 25.41 -40.43
CA THR A 522 -14.57 25.26 -39.93
C THR A 522 -15.67 25.62 -40.94
N ASP A 523 -16.07 24.65 -41.76
CA ASP A 523 -17.31 24.68 -42.61
C ASP A 523 -18.64 24.65 -41.80
N LEU A 524 -18.59 24.98 -40.50
CA LEU A 524 -19.69 24.79 -39.54
C LEU A 524 -20.38 26.11 -39.15
N ALA A 525 -20.43 27.08 -40.08
CA ALA A 525 -21.08 28.37 -39.88
C ALA A 525 -22.62 28.24 -39.87
N GLY A 526 -23.19 28.04 -38.67
CA GLY A 526 -24.62 28.12 -38.41
C GLY A 526 -24.93 29.06 -37.24
N ALA A 527 -26.11 29.69 -37.24
CA ALA A 527 -26.44 30.82 -36.35
C ALA A 527 -26.32 30.55 -34.84
N ASN A 528 -26.38 29.28 -34.41
CA ASN A 528 -26.37 28.89 -32.99
C ASN A 528 -25.07 28.16 -32.57
N VAL A 529 -24.02 28.21 -33.38
CA VAL A 529 -22.74 27.53 -33.10
C VAL A 529 -21.63 28.57 -32.89
N SER A 530 -20.94 28.47 -31.75
CA SER A 530 -19.76 29.29 -31.45
C SER A 530 -18.51 28.42 -31.30
N PHE A 531 -17.35 28.98 -31.67
CA PHE A 531 -16.05 28.37 -31.48
C PHE A 531 -15.29 29.14 -30.40
N ARG A 532 -14.63 28.40 -29.51
CA ARG A 532 -13.91 28.91 -28.34
C ARG A 532 -12.55 28.25 -28.22
N SER A 533 -11.55 29.04 -27.87
CA SER A 533 -10.24 28.54 -27.44
C SER A 533 -10.32 27.95 -26.03
N PHE A 534 -9.34 27.13 -25.66
CA PHE A 534 -9.21 26.64 -24.28
C PHE A 534 -8.88 27.81 -23.31
N ALA A 535 -8.11 28.79 -23.76
CA ALA A 535 -7.81 30.03 -23.02
C ALA A 535 -9.07 30.86 -22.66
N GLU A 536 -10.09 30.90 -23.52
CA GLU A 536 -11.38 31.56 -23.24
C GLU A 536 -12.16 30.85 -22.13
N LEU A 537 -11.99 29.53 -21.99
CA LEU A 537 -12.61 28.79 -20.89
C LEU A 537 -11.89 29.09 -19.57
N ASP A 538 -10.56 29.00 -19.55
CA ASP A 538 -9.73 29.39 -18.42
C ASP A 538 -8.28 29.67 -18.86
N GLY A 539 -7.68 30.73 -18.35
CA GLY A 539 -6.30 31.11 -18.70
C GLY A 539 -5.24 30.06 -18.38
N THR A 540 -5.51 29.17 -17.41
CA THR A 540 -4.63 28.02 -17.09
C THR A 540 -4.58 26.99 -18.22
N LEU A 541 -5.58 26.94 -19.10
CA LEU A 541 -5.70 25.98 -20.20
C LEU A 541 -5.07 26.47 -21.52
N ALA A 542 -4.57 27.71 -21.58
CA ALA A 542 -4.03 28.33 -22.80
C ALA A 542 -2.85 27.57 -23.45
N PHE A 543 -2.23 26.63 -22.75
CA PHE A 543 -1.21 25.74 -23.34
C PHE A 543 -1.82 24.69 -24.29
N VAL A 544 -3.08 24.30 -24.09
CA VAL A 544 -3.79 23.32 -24.92
C VAL A 544 -3.99 23.87 -26.33
N ASP A 545 -4.24 25.18 -26.46
CA ASP A 545 -4.40 25.86 -27.74
C ASP A 545 -3.19 25.78 -28.68
N GLN A 546 -2.02 25.43 -28.14
CA GLN A 546 -0.75 25.29 -28.85
C GLN A 546 -0.44 23.82 -29.21
N LEU A 547 -1.21 22.86 -28.69
CA LEU A 547 -1.00 21.44 -28.96
C LEU A 547 -1.38 21.10 -30.40
N ARG A 548 -0.43 20.53 -31.15
CA ARG A 548 -0.69 19.89 -32.44
C ARG A 548 -0.64 18.38 -32.25
N LEU A 549 -1.81 17.76 -32.11
CA LEU A 549 -1.91 16.31 -32.15
C LEU A 549 -1.89 15.85 -33.62
N PRO A 550 -0.97 14.95 -34.02
CA PRO A 550 -1.00 14.38 -35.36
C PRO A 550 -2.29 13.59 -35.55
N GLU A 551 -2.85 13.63 -36.76
CA GLU A 551 -3.98 12.80 -37.12
C GLU A 551 -3.55 11.32 -37.04
N PRO A 552 -4.28 10.45 -36.32
CA PRO A 552 -4.05 9.02 -36.46
C PRO A 552 -4.33 8.64 -37.91
N GLU A 553 -3.33 8.09 -38.60
CA GLU A 553 -3.53 7.57 -39.96
C GLU A 553 -4.73 6.61 -39.96
N GLU A 554 -5.74 6.89 -40.79
CA GLU A 554 -6.85 5.96 -41.00
C GLU A 554 -6.24 4.66 -41.53
N LEU A 555 -6.14 3.64 -40.67
CA LEU A 555 -5.69 2.30 -41.05
C LEU A 555 -6.64 1.75 -42.10
N ALA A 556 -6.27 1.92 -43.37
CA ALA A 556 -7.02 1.42 -44.49
C ALA A 556 -7.16 -0.10 -44.37
N VAL A 557 -8.36 -0.54 -43.94
CA VAL A 557 -8.69 -1.94 -43.61
C VAL A 557 -8.35 -2.88 -44.77
N GLU A 558 -8.41 -2.36 -46.00
CA GLU A 558 -8.05 -3.05 -47.25
C GLU A 558 -6.58 -3.51 -47.36
N LYS A 559 -5.66 -2.96 -46.55
CA LYS A 559 -4.22 -3.34 -46.57
C LYS A 559 -3.78 -4.29 -45.46
N ALA A 560 -4.63 -4.59 -44.48
CA ALA A 560 -4.24 -5.45 -43.36
C ALA A 560 -4.21 -6.93 -43.78
N VAL A 561 -3.03 -7.54 -43.83
CA VAL A 561 -2.87 -8.94 -44.22
C VAL A 561 -3.50 -9.88 -43.18
N GLN A 562 -4.60 -10.53 -43.55
CA GLN A 562 -5.27 -11.51 -42.69
C GLN A 562 -4.50 -12.82 -42.56
N CYS A 563 -4.45 -13.35 -41.34
CA CYS A 563 -3.90 -14.68 -41.05
C CYS A 563 -4.72 -15.79 -41.72
N SER A 564 -4.13 -16.53 -42.67
CA SER A 564 -4.78 -17.62 -43.44
C SER A 564 -5.03 -18.93 -42.67
N GLY A 565 -4.99 -18.91 -41.34
CA GLY A 565 -5.56 -19.97 -40.48
C GLY A 565 -4.95 -21.37 -40.54
N PHE A 566 -3.85 -21.62 -41.25
CA PHE A 566 -3.32 -22.98 -41.42
C PHE A 566 -2.80 -23.60 -40.11
N VAL A 567 -3.55 -24.59 -39.61
CA VAL A 567 -3.28 -25.30 -38.36
C VAL A 567 -2.23 -26.40 -38.56
N ASN A 568 -0.95 -26.02 -38.53
CA ASN A 568 0.11 -27.00 -38.28
C ASN A 568 1.32 -26.34 -37.59
N MET A 569 1.54 -26.73 -36.33
CA MET A 569 2.39 -26.09 -35.31
C MET A 569 1.79 -24.80 -34.69
N ASN A 570 1.75 -24.75 -33.36
CA ASN A 570 0.98 -23.81 -32.51
C ASN A 570 1.46 -22.33 -32.49
N ARG A 571 1.93 -21.76 -33.60
CA ARG A 571 2.42 -20.37 -33.67
C ARG A 571 2.09 -19.73 -35.02
N CYS A 572 1.47 -18.56 -35.00
CA CYS A 572 1.22 -17.77 -36.21
C CYS A 572 2.55 -17.44 -36.92
N LYS A 573 2.62 -17.72 -38.23
CA LYS A 573 3.83 -17.56 -39.05
C LYS A 573 4.29 -16.10 -39.18
N HIS A 574 3.36 -15.15 -39.02
CA HIS A 574 3.63 -13.71 -39.09
C HIS A 574 4.24 -13.15 -37.80
N LEU A 575 3.99 -13.75 -36.63
CA LEU A 575 4.60 -13.33 -35.35
C LEU A 575 6.14 -13.45 -35.34
N LYS A 576 6.73 -14.13 -36.33
CA LYS A 576 8.16 -14.42 -36.41
C LYS A 576 8.94 -13.58 -37.43
N ARG A 577 8.26 -12.72 -38.16
CA ARG A 577 8.87 -11.64 -38.96
C ARG A 577 8.41 -10.36 -38.30
N GLY A 578 9.34 -9.57 -37.75
CA GLY A 578 9.03 -8.21 -37.33
C GLY A 578 8.72 -7.39 -38.56
N ALA A 579 7.46 -7.45 -39.01
CA ALA A 579 6.96 -6.69 -40.14
C ALA A 579 6.51 -5.34 -39.61
N GLU A 580 6.93 -4.28 -40.28
CA GLU A 580 6.49 -2.90 -40.02
C GLU A 580 5.05 -2.66 -40.52
N GLU A 581 4.37 -3.71 -40.99
CA GLU A 581 2.99 -3.68 -41.50
C GLU A 581 1.98 -4.17 -40.44
N PRO A 582 0.83 -3.48 -40.28
CA PRO A 582 -0.24 -3.88 -39.36
C PRO A 582 -0.93 -5.17 -39.83
N TYR A 583 -1.06 -6.16 -38.94
CA TYR A 583 -1.66 -7.47 -39.23
C TYR A 583 -2.79 -7.82 -38.25
N PHE A 584 -3.83 -8.50 -38.74
CA PHE A 584 -4.87 -9.09 -37.90
C PHE A 584 -4.69 -10.61 -37.76
N CYS A 585 -4.65 -11.07 -36.51
CA CYS A 585 -4.60 -12.50 -36.19
C CYS A 585 -6.01 -13.06 -36.01
N CYS A 586 -6.24 -14.33 -36.37
CA CYS A 586 -7.55 -14.96 -36.16
C CYS A 586 -7.82 -15.23 -34.65
N PRO A 587 -9.09 -15.33 -34.21
CA PRO A 587 -9.44 -15.52 -32.78
C PRO A 587 -8.75 -16.71 -32.10
N ALA A 588 -8.43 -17.77 -32.85
CA ALA A 588 -7.68 -18.92 -32.35
C ALA A 588 -6.24 -18.58 -31.87
N HIS A 589 -5.67 -17.47 -32.35
CA HIS A 589 -4.34 -16.99 -32.01
C HIS A 589 -4.34 -15.66 -31.23
N GLU A 590 -5.48 -15.01 -31.07
CA GLU A 590 -5.66 -13.76 -30.31
C GLU A 590 -5.15 -13.87 -28.87
N LYS A 591 -5.37 -15.03 -28.22
CA LYS A 591 -4.82 -15.35 -26.89
C LYS A 591 -3.29 -15.40 -26.82
N GLN A 592 -2.57 -15.37 -27.95
CA GLN A 592 -1.10 -15.27 -28.00
C GLN A 592 -0.59 -13.82 -28.04
N GLN A 593 -1.46 -12.81 -28.21
CA GLN A 593 -1.07 -11.39 -28.33
C GLN A 593 -0.87 -10.67 -26.98
N GLN A 594 -1.22 -11.28 -25.84
CA GLN A 594 -1.14 -10.66 -24.50
C GLN A 594 0.28 -10.51 -23.92
N TYR A 595 1.33 -10.69 -24.73
CA TYR A 595 2.70 -10.33 -24.36
C TYR A 595 3.34 -9.50 -25.48
N PRO A 596 3.45 -8.16 -25.31
CA PRO A 596 4.31 -7.34 -26.16
C PRO A 596 5.76 -7.82 -26.05
N ALA A 597 6.49 -7.75 -27.16
CA ALA A 597 7.92 -8.00 -27.14
C ALA A 597 8.63 -6.88 -26.36
N LEU A 598 9.19 -7.22 -25.19
CA LEU A 598 10.23 -6.42 -24.56
C LEU A 598 11.54 -6.66 -25.35
N GLU A 599 11.82 -5.78 -26.30
CA GLU A 599 13.18 -5.62 -26.81
C GLU A 599 13.98 -4.77 -25.82
N GLY A 600 15.03 -5.35 -25.24
CA GLY A 600 16.10 -4.59 -24.61
C GLY A 600 15.90 -4.17 -23.15
N GLU A 601 15.57 -5.09 -22.23
CA GLU A 601 15.97 -4.93 -20.82
C GLU A 601 16.09 -6.31 -20.13
N GLU A 602 17.12 -6.47 -19.29
CA GLU A 602 17.44 -7.75 -18.64
C GLU A 602 16.50 -8.04 -17.46
N LEU A 603 15.55 -8.96 -17.64
CA LEU A 603 14.73 -9.47 -16.55
C LEU A 603 15.49 -10.54 -15.72
N PRO A 604 15.43 -10.50 -14.38
CA PRO A 604 16.11 -11.48 -13.53
C PRO A 604 15.67 -12.92 -13.77
N LEU A 605 16.65 -13.83 -13.86
CA LEU A 605 16.44 -15.27 -14.03
C LEU A 605 15.93 -15.92 -12.74
N GLU A 606 14.60 -16.08 -12.60
CA GLU A 606 14.05 -17.03 -11.64
C GLU A 606 12.74 -17.71 -12.07
N LYS A 607 12.77 -18.37 -13.25
CA LYS A 607 11.82 -19.45 -13.58
C LYS A 607 12.56 -20.68 -14.15
N SER A 608 12.45 -21.79 -13.44
CA SER A 608 13.15 -23.05 -13.74
C SER A 608 12.57 -23.74 -14.99
N VAL A 609 13.32 -23.67 -16.10
CA VAL A 609 12.94 -24.34 -17.36
C VAL A 609 13.26 -25.84 -17.28
N ARG A 610 12.24 -26.66 -17.01
CA ARG A 610 12.35 -28.14 -17.05
C ARG A 610 12.66 -28.65 -18.46
N CYS A 611 13.46 -29.72 -18.55
CA CYS A 611 13.76 -30.41 -19.81
C CYS A 611 12.49 -31.05 -20.41
N SER A 612 12.25 -30.85 -21.72
CA SER A 612 11.02 -31.29 -22.41
C SER A 612 10.97 -32.77 -22.82
N GLY A 613 11.86 -33.61 -22.29
CA GLY A 613 11.69 -35.09 -22.30
C GLY A 613 11.71 -35.82 -23.65
N PHE A 614 12.00 -35.16 -24.79
CA PHE A 614 11.99 -35.82 -26.10
C PHE A 614 13.18 -36.77 -26.31
N VAL A 615 12.95 -38.05 -26.01
CA VAL A 615 13.88 -39.16 -26.27
C VAL A 615 13.77 -39.60 -27.73
N ASN A 616 14.53 -38.97 -28.63
CA ASN A 616 14.77 -39.54 -29.97
C ASN A 616 16.10 -39.11 -30.63
N THR A 617 17.02 -38.50 -29.87
CA THR A 617 18.40 -38.27 -30.32
C THR A 617 19.36 -38.43 -29.14
N ASN A 618 20.41 -39.24 -29.28
CA ASN A 618 21.27 -39.71 -28.19
C ASN A 618 22.18 -38.64 -27.51
N ARG A 619 21.91 -37.33 -27.64
CA ARG A 619 22.70 -36.25 -27.02
C ARG A 619 21.85 -35.03 -26.66
N CYS A 620 21.87 -34.62 -25.39
CA CYS A 620 21.30 -33.35 -24.94
C CYS A 620 22.05 -32.15 -25.56
N LYS A 621 21.34 -31.24 -26.23
CA LYS A 621 21.92 -30.12 -27.00
C LYS A 621 22.75 -29.12 -26.18
N ARG A 622 22.63 -29.08 -24.84
CA ARG A 622 23.32 -28.08 -23.99
C ARG A 622 24.78 -28.41 -23.67
N VAL A 623 25.25 -29.65 -23.82
CA VAL A 623 26.64 -30.06 -23.48
C VAL A 623 27.71 -29.41 -24.39
N LYS A 624 27.30 -28.72 -25.48
CA LYS A 624 28.23 -28.10 -26.45
C LYS A 624 28.75 -26.69 -26.07
N ARG A 625 28.36 -26.15 -24.91
CA ARG A 625 28.87 -24.87 -24.38
C ARG A 625 29.38 -25.12 -22.96
N GLY A 626 30.70 -25.08 -22.77
CA GLY A 626 31.35 -25.47 -21.51
C GLY A 626 31.23 -24.42 -20.40
N ALA A 627 30.02 -24.21 -19.88
CA ALA A 627 29.77 -23.43 -18.67
C ALA A 627 29.74 -24.36 -17.44
N MET A 628 30.51 -24.04 -16.39
CA MET A 628 30.51 -24.78 -15.12
C MET A 628 29.44 -24.24 -14.16
N GLU A 629 28.16 -24.45 -14.46
CA GLU A 629 27.07 -24.16 -13.53
C GLU A 629 26.16 -25.37 -13.32
N PRO A 630 25.66 -25.62 -12.09
CA PRO A 630 24.83 -26.78 -11.78
C PRO A 630 23.44 -26.64 -12.39
N TYR A 631 22.97 -27.69 -13.06
CA TYR A 631 21.62 -27.75 -13.65
C TYR A 631 20.93 -29.07 -13.31
N PHE A 632 19.63 -29.01 -13.02
CA PHE A 632 18.79 -30.19 -12.86
C PHE A 632 18.40 -30.75 -14.24
N CYS A 633 18.82 -32.00 -14.51
CA CYS A 633 18.34 -32.76 -15.67
C CYS A 633 17.11 -33.60 -15.30
N CYS A 634 16.42 -34.20 -16.29
CA CYS A 634 15.35 -35.15 -15.98
C CYS A 634 15.92 -36.51 -15.54
N PRO A 635 15.18 -37.32 -14.74
CA PRO A 635 15.69 -38.58 -14.16
C PRO A 635 16.28 -39.57 -15.18
N ALA A 636 15.76 -39.58 -16.42
CA ALA A 636 16.26 -40.41 -17.51
C ALA A 636 17.71 -40.07 -17.95
N HIS A 637 18.16 -38.83 -17.74
CA HIS A 637 19.54 -38.38 -18.04
C HIS A 637 20.44 -38.37 -16.80
N GLU A 638 19.88 -38.31 -15.59
CA GLU A 638 20.62 -38.35 -14.33
C GLU A 638 21.40 -39.67 -14.19
N LYS A 639 20.78 -40.80 -14.54
CA LYS A 639 21.44 -42.10 -14.61
C LYS A 639 22.61 -42.12 -15.61
N GLN A 640 22.43 -41.49 -16.77
CA GLN A 640 23.46 -41.39 -17.82
C GLN A 640 24.63 -40.47 -17.43
N GLN A 641 24.40 -39.48 -16.56
CA GLN A 641 25.46 -38.67 -15.95
C GLN A 641 26.21 -39.45 -14.87
N GLN A 642 25.53 -40.22 -14.02
CA GLN A 642 26.20 -41.06 -13.02
C GLN A 642 27.14 -42.10 -13.68
N ASP A 643 26.70 -42.74 -14.77
CA ASP A 643 27.52 -43.67 -15.54
C ASP A 643 28.74 -42.97 -16.21
N GLN A 644 28.57 -41.75 -16.73
CA GLN A 644 29.68 -40.98 -17.31
C GLN A 644 30.66 -40.43 -16.27
N VAL A 645 30.16 -39.95 -15.12
CA VAL A 645 31.01 -39.47 -14.01
C VAL A 645 31.81 -40.63 -13.42
N SER A 646 31.19 -41.82 -13.26
CA SER A 646 31.89 -43.05 -12.90
C SER A 646 33.05 -43.35 -13.87
N ALA A 647 32.77 -43.38 -15.18
CA ALA A 647 33.79 -43.62 -16.21
C ALA A 647 34.91 -42.54 -16.27
N ILE A 648 34.58 -41.28 -15.94
CA ILE A 648 35.56 -40.18 -15.88
C ILE A 648 36.40 -40.29 -14.61
N CYS A 649 35.81 -40.52 -13.43
CA CYS A 649 36.54 -40.73 -12.19
C CYS A 649 37.49 -41.94 -12.28
N SER A 650 37.08 -43.05 -12.91
CA SER A 650 37.97 -44.18 -13.17
C SER A 650 39.16 -43.80 -14.05
N LYS A 651 38.97 -42.96 -15.09
CA LYS A 651 40.06 -42.47 -15.96
C LYS A 651 40.96 -41.41 -15.31
N VAL A 652 40.42 -40.59 -14.41
CA VAL A 652 41.19 -39.57 -13.67
C VAL A 652 42.06 -40.23 -12.61
N MET A 653 41.52 -41.17 -11.82
CA MET A 653 42.33 -41.93 -10.86
C MET A 653 43.40 -42.80 -11.55
N SER A 654 43.11 -43.38 -12.73
CA SER A 654 44.14 -44.11 -13.50
C SER A 654 45.26 -43.21 -14.06
N LYS A 655 45.06 -41.88 -14.11
CA LYS A 655 46.06 -40.90 -14.55
C LYS A 655 46.80 -40.18 -13.41
N GLN A 656 46.16 -39.99 -12.25
CA GLN A 656 46.83 -39.41 -11.08
C GLN A 656 47.73 -40.40 -10.33
N LEU A 657 47.53 -41.71 -10.46
CA LEU A 657 48.41 -42.74 -9.87
C LEU A 657 49.67 -43.09 -10.71
N LYS A 658 50.03 -42.26 -11.71
CA LYS A 658 51.24 -42.43 -12.54
C LYS A 658 52.18 -41.22 -12.59
N GLY A 659 51.97 -40.22 -11.73
CA GLY A 659 52.85 -39.05 -11.62
C GLY A 659 53.29 -38.81 -10.18
N TYR A 660 54.61 -38.82 -9.95
CA TYR A 660 55.31 -38.50 -8.70
C TYR A 660 55.32 -39.55 -7.58
N LEU A 661 56.25 -40.49 -7.75
CA LEU A 661 56.99 -41.11 -6.65
C LEU A 661 57.82 -40.07 -5.89
N TRP A 662 57.67 -40.08 -4.56
CA TRP A 662 58.73 -40.05 -3.55
C TRP A 662 60.18 -39.64 -3.93
N THR A 663 60.74 -38.67 -3.19
CA THR A 663 61.87 -38.86 -2.26
C THR A 663 61.87 -37.75 -1.18
N GLY A 664 62.08 -38.11 0.10
CA GLY A 664 62.30 -37.18 1.23
C GLY A 664 63.76 -36.68 1.34
N PRO A 665 64.25 -36.18 2.51
CA PRO A 665 63.80 -36.43 3.89
C PRO A 665 63.57 -35.17 4.80
N GLN A 666 63.41 -35.41 6.11
CA GLN A 666 62.98 -34.49 7.21
C GLN A 666 64.16 -33.67 7.85
N PRO A 667 64.04 -33.11 9.09
CA PRO A 667 63.34 -31.88 9.54
C PRO A 667 64.30 -30.91 10.30
N ILE A 668 63.79 -29.87 11.00
CA ILE A 668 64.30 -29.21 12.27
C ILE A 668 63.98 -27.69 12.33
N GLN A 669 63.80 -27.21 13.59
CA GLN A 669 63.65 -25.81 14.07
C GLN A 669 62.26 -25.14 13.88
N MET A 670 61.78 -24.24 14.76
CA MET A 670 62.29 -23.79 16.09
C MET A 670 61.14 -23.47 17.10
N ARG A 671 61.51 -23.13 18.34
CA ARG A 671 60.71 -22.66 19.50
C ARG A 671 60.46 -21.14 19.46
N GLN A 672 59.29 -20.66 19.91
CA GLN A 672 59.01 -19.91 21.18
C GLN A 672 59.57 -18.48 21.28
N GLU A 673 59.04 -17.74 22.28
CA GLU A 673 59.33 -16.38 22.73
C GLU A 673 58.47 -15.25 22.10
N TRP A 674 57.87 -14.31 22.85
CA TRP A 674 57.84 -14.11 24.32
C TRP A 674 56.54 -13.41 24.79
N GLN A 675 56.21 -13.57 26.08
CA GLN A 675 55.14 -12.80 26.75
C GLN A 675 55.70 -11.50 27.39
N LYS A 676 54.83 -10.49 27.52
CA LYS A 676 54.76 -9.51 28.63
C LYS A 676 56.05 -8.81 29.10
N LYS A 677 56.14 -7.51 28.77
CA LYS A 677 56.41 -6.34 29.65
C LYS A 677 56.24 -5.08 28.77
N SER A 678 55.85 -3.90 29.24
CA SER A 678 55.80 -3.33 30.60
C SER A 678 54.61 -2.35 30.78
N ARG A 679 54.31 -1.97 32.04
CA ARG A 679 53.33 -0.94 32.42
C ARG A 679 54.03 0.41 32.68
N CYS A 680 53.28 1.52 32.56
CA CYS A 680 53.49 2.84 33.20
C CYS A 680 54.79 3.59 32.77
N SER A 681 54.89 4.92 32.82
CA SER A 681 54.04 6.00 33.35
C SER A 681 54.42 7.36 32.72
N VAL A 682 53.46 8.25 32.50
CA VAL A 682 53.29 9.59 33.11
C VAL A 682 51.80 9.90 33.06
#